data_AF-A0A2T9ZJN7-F1
#
_entry.id   AF-A0A2T9ZJN7-F1
#
_cell.length_a   1.000
_cell.length_b   1.000
_cell.length_c   1.000
_cell.angle_alpha   90.00
_cell.angle_beta   90.00
_cell.angle_gamma   90.00
#
_symmetry.space_group_name_H-M   'P 1'
#
loop_
_entity.id
_entity.type
_entity.pdbx_description
1 polymer ?
#
loop_
_entity_poly.entity_id
_entity_poly.type
_entity_poly.pdbx_seq_one_letter_code
_entity_poly.pdbx_strand_id
1 'polypeptide(L)'
;MLTIKFEPFQTTISPQFWSDLREYKLHHAKLLSDKLLIKGRFSPGRQIQLRSSNTSSTSQEKAQKPSTLKPRFNLEFILSAQRNLLSSTSQGTLEILDSLYKENSQDCTFGLLYNYNTIEEFKSIDRNALLKEYTALIYSHIKSKKQQTNPLVLSLFILTTFADLKRFKFYYWAAYPSIVETIPNSVAPNSSPNIASQTYPISSKFGPLGLLCLSKEYQEFSKSHPSDCLIFSLTYSSHSPDNISCFIDPSGSQTVAGWILRNILVWARSTFANQKISVLCYKDVNSFALFQPDSQSFPENSFQSILYEIPNDIQVSESYQSVGWERNLAGKLLPKLSSLEASMDPLMLASSSLDLNLQLMKWRLAPSLDLSVIASTKCLLLGSGTLGCNVARLLLGWGITDITFVDNGSVSYSNPPRQPLFNFSDVGKPKAICASENMKSIFPAINSNGIQLSIAMPGHHVAKQNEESVLADCEKLDSLIQSHDVIFLLTDSREGRWLPTVMGAVYKKLVICVALGFDSFVVMRHGPPHQESESPSILETTSHSDQTVSCPRLGCYFCNDIVAPLDSLSNRSLDQQCTVTRPGLAPISAGIAVELMTSILQHSKGIYADPVLPENYPKKSETLSSSNDNSQAVTSVLTYDKPIPHQIRGFLGDFQQHIVLGNSYDKCTACSDTIINAYKNRKINNFLLCAFNNIKQSAPEGEIKVDSQELEDEANFNYLEWLTGLSELHRKTDMLDVDDFLVSSDSDSSEIKDIGAESDGKDDAFNF
;
A
#
# COMPACT_ATOMS: atom_id res chain seq x y z
N MET A 1 -13.71 -1.71 56.82
CA MET A 1 -12.26 -1.82 56.52
C MET A 1 -12.11 -2.24 55.07
N LEU A 2 -11.42 -1.44 54.25
CA LEU A 2 -11.24 -1.70 52.81
C LEU A 2 -9.77 -2.04 52.55
N THR A 3 -9.51 -3.20 51.94
CA THR A 3 -8.16 -3.54 51.44
C THR A 3 -7.77 -2.57 50.33
N ILE A 4 -6.59 -1.95 50.45
CA ILE A 4 -6.09 -0.99 49.44
C ILE A 4 -5.90 -1.71 48.11
N LYS A 5 -6.56 -1.21 47.07
CA LYS A 5 -6.38 -1.67 45.69
C LYS A 5 -5.38 -0.75 44.99
N PHE A 6 -4.54 -1.36 44.15
CA PHE A 6 -3.52 -0.65 43.37
C PHE A 6 -3.79 -0.81 41.87
N GLU A 7 -3.70 0.27 41.12
CA GLU A 7 -3.86 0.28 39.67
C GLU A 7 -2.47 0.11 39.00
N PRO A 8 -2.28 -0.93 38.16
CA PRO A 8 -1.01 -1.16 37.48
C PRO A 8 -0.78 -0.15 36.36
N PHE A 9 0.47 0.21 36.11
CA PHE A 9 0.85 1.03 34.95
C PHE A 9 0.55 0.33 33.63
N GLN A 10 0.22 1.15 32.63
CA GLN A 10 0.23 0.75 31.23
C GLN A 10 1.40 1.42 30.52
N THR A 11 2.36 0.63 30.06
CA THR A 11 3.53 1.11 29.33
C THR A 11 3.14 1.53 27.92
N THR A 12 3.59 2.72 27.53
CA THR A 12 3.46 3.30 26.19
C THR A 12 4.85 3.62 25.66
N ILE A 13 5.17 3.08 24.48
CA ILE A 13 6.48 3.22 23.84
C ILE A 13 6.27 3.90 22.49
N SER A 14 6.98 5.00 22.25
CA SER A 14 6.88 5.74 20.98
C SER A 14 7.60 5.01 19.85
N PRO A 15 7.22 5.23 18.58
CA PRO A 15 8.00 4.73 17.44
C PRO A 15 9.46 5.18 17.45
N GLN A 16 9.72 6.40 17.96
CA GLN A 16 11.07 6.95 18.10
C GLN A 16 11.96 6.06 18.97
N PHE A 17 11.45 5.59 20.12
CA PHE A 17 12.19 4.68 21.01
C PHE A 17 12.71 3.44 20.27
N TRP A 18 11.87 2.84 19.41
CA TRP A 18 12.25 1.66 18.64
C TRP A 18 13.27 1.97 17.54
N SER A 19 13.17 3.17 16.94
CA SER A 19 14.16 3.66 15.97
C SER A 19 15.53 3.78 16.61
N ASP A 20 15.59 4.43 17.77
CA ASP A 20 16.84 4.65 18.49
C ASP A 20 17.44 3.32 19.00
N LEU A 21 16.59 2.39 19.45
CA LEU A 21 17.03 1.04 19.84
C LEU A 21 17.62 0.27 18.64
N ARG A 22 17.01 0.38 17.46
CA ARG A 22 17.53 -0.21 16.22
C ARG A 22 18.90 0.38 15.87
N GLU A 23 19.02 1.70 15.86
CA GLU A 23 20.29 2.39 15.57
C GLU A 23 21.38 1.96 16.55
N TYR A 24 21.05 1.94 17.85
CA TYR A 24 21.96 1.46 18.88
C TYR A 24 22.39 0.00 18.67
N LYS A 25 21.45 -0.91 18.37
CA LYS A 25 21.75 -2.33 18.16
C LYS A 25 22.65 -2.54 16.93
N LEU A 26 22.42 -1.78 15.85
CA LEU A 26 23.20 -1.88 14.60
C LEU A 26 24.62 -1.30 14.73
N HIS A 27 24.74 -0.12 15.33
CA HIS A 27 26.00 0.64 15.27
C HIS A 27 26.86 0.51 16.54
N HIS A 28 26.25 0.31 17.70
CA HIS A 28 26.94 0.36 19.00
C HIS A 28 26.97 -1.01 19.70
N ALA A 29 25.81 -1.60 20.01
CA ALA A 29 25.74 -2.85 20.77
C ALA A 29 26.26 -4.05 19.98
N LYS A 30 25.96 -4.14 18.68
CA LYS A 30 26.27 -5.29 17.83
C LYS A 30 25.74 -6.61 18.42
N LEU A 31 26.59 -7.37 19.11
CA LEU A 31 26.27 -8.62 19.78
C LEU A 31 26.25 -8.50 21.32
N LEU A 32 26.67 -7.38 21.88
CA LEU A 32 26.65 -7.14 23.31
C LEU A 32 25.20 -7.00 23.79
N SER A 33 24.86 -7.76 24.84
CA SER A 33 23.56 -7.72 25.52
C SER A 33 23.64 -6.92 26.82
N ASP A 34 24.44 -5.85 26.82
CA ASP A 34 24.69 -5.03 28.01
C ASP A 34 23.40 -4.32 28.47
N LYS A 35 23.32 -4.07 29.77
CA LYS A 35 22.19 -3.37 30.39
C LYS A 35 22.21 -1.91 29.95
N LEU A 36 21.10 -1.41 29.40
CA LEU A 36 20.98 -0.01 28.98
C LEU A 36 20.12 0.77 29.95
N LEU A 37 20.51 2.01 30.23
CA LEU A 37 19.67 2.93 30.98
C LEU A 37 18.65 3.60 30.05
N ILE A 38 17.40 3.67 30.49
CA ILE A 38 16.28 4.33 29.80
C ILE A 38 15.52 5.26 30.76
N LYS A 39 14.85 6.27 30.20
CA LYS A 39 14.02 7.21 30.96
C LYS A 39 12.55 6.83 30.86
N GLY A 40 11.84 7.02 31.96
CA GLY A 40 10.40 6.86 32.07
C GLY A 40 9.76 8.15 32.56
N ARG A 41 8.59 8.47 32.03
CA ARG A 41 7.76 9.59 32.48
C ARG A 41 6.32 9.13 32.68
N PHE A 42 5.71 9.56 33.76
CA PHE A 42 4.29 9.35 34.02
C PHE A 42 3.70 10.65 34.57
N SER A 43 2.44 10.91 34.23
CA SER A 43 1.71 12.09 34.69
C SER A 43 0.72 11.72 35.79
N PRO A 44 0.27 12.69 36.62
CA PRO A 44 -0.83 12.44 37.54
C PRO A 44 -2.09 11.96 36.79
N GLY A 45 -2.88 11.12 37.46
CA GLY A 45 -4.08 10.52 36.88
C GLY A 45 -5.14 11.55 36.53
N ARG A 46 -5.82 11.34 35.40
CA ARG A 46 -6.90 12.21 34.89
C ARG A 46 -8.19 11.43 34.65
N GLN A 47 -9.32 12.05 34.96
CA GLN A 47 -10.64 11.57 34.56
C GLN A 47 -11.16 12.39 33.38
N ILE A 48 -11.78 11.72 32.41
CA ILE A 48 -12.47 12.38 31.30
C ILE A 48 -13.95 12.00 31.37
N GLN A 49 -14.82 13.00 31.43
CA GLN A 49 -16.22 12.81 31.07
C GLN A 49 -16.33 12.89 29.55
N LEU A 50 -16.66 11.76 28.92
CA LEU A 50 -17.01 11.77 27.51
C LEU A 50 -18.31 12.57 27.36
N ARG A 51 -18.28 13.66 26.60
CA ARG A 51 -19.52 14.37 26.22
C ARG A 51 -20.36 13.38 25.40
N SER A 52 -21.59 13.11 25.85
CA SER A 52 -22.57 12.43 25.01
C SER A 52 -22.76 13.28 23.74
N SER A 53 -22.56 12.68 22.57
CA SER A 53 -23.09 13.23 21.33
C SER A 53 -24.58 13.49 21.54
N ASN A 54 -25.01 14.73 21.33
CA ASN A 54 -26.42 15.13 21.36
C ASN A 54 -27.22 14.30 20.34
N THR A 55 -27.69 13.13 20.73
CA THR A 55 -28.81 12.46 20.07
C THR A 55 -30.04 12.80 20.88
N SER A 56 -30.86 13.69 20.31
CA SER A 56 -32.17 14.07 20.81
C SER A 56 -33.06 12.85 21.00
N SER A 57 -33.31 12.46 22.25
CA SER A 57 -34.63 12.03 22.71
C SER A 57 -34.60 11.78 24.23
N THR A 58 -35.40 12.57 24.93
CA THR A 58 -36.10 12.28 26.18
C THR A 58 -35.83 10.91 26.82
N SER A 59 -35.10 10.88 27.94
CA SER A 59 -35.54 10.36 29.25
C SER A 59 -34.34 10.06 30.17
N GLN A 60 -34.40 10.62 31.38
CA GLN A 60 -33.57 10.34 32.56
C GLN A 60 -32.04 10.44 32.37
N GLU A 61 -31.48 11.58 32.78
CA GLU A 61 -30.06 11.77 33.08
C GLU A 61 -29.61 10.78 34.18
N LYS A 62 -29.29 9.55 33.81
CA LYS A 62 -28.35 8.73 34.59
C LYS A 62 -26.98 9.35 34.38
N ALA A 63 -26.47 10.06 35.39
CA ALA A 63 -25.08 10.51 35.43
C ALA A 63 -24.15 9.34 35.06
N GLN A 64 -23.62 9.34 33.84
CA GLN A 64 -22.68 8.32 33.40
C GLN A 64 -21.42 8.43 34.26
N LYS A 65 -20.95 7.28 34.79
CA LYS A 65 -19.72 7.21 35.57
C LYS A 65 -18.56 7.82 34.75
N PRO A 66 -17.75 8.72 35.33
CA PRO A 66 -16.61 9.30 34.63
C PRO A 66 -15.68 8.17 34.16
N SER A 67 -15.25 8.23 32.89
CA SER A 67 -14.29 7.27 32.36
C SER A 67 -12.89 7.61 32.89
N THR A 68 -12.28 6.68 33.59
CA THR A 68 -10.95 6.85 34.17
C THR A 68 -9.90 6.49 33.12
N LEU A 69 -9.00 7.42 32.79
CA LEU A 69 -7.83 7.05 31.99
C LEU A 69 -6.92 6.18 32.85
N LYS A 70 -6.48 5.05 32.28
CA LYS A 70 -5.48 4.20 32.92
C LYS A 70 -4.15 4.96 33.05
N PRO A 71 -3.39 4.72 34.13
CA PRO A 71 -2.07 5.32 34.32
C PRO A 71 -1.13 4.94 33.16
N ARG A 72 -0.65 5.94 32.41
CA ARG A 72 0.30 5.74 31.30
C ARG A 72 1.73 5.98 31.77
N PHE A 73 2.63 5.12 31.32
CA PHE A 73 4.06 5.22 31.59
C PHE A 73 4.80 5.27 30.27
N ASN A 74 5.22 6.47 29.88
CA ASN A 74 5.91 6.74 28.62
C ASN A 74 7.40 6.43 28.77
N LEU A 75 7.95 5.67 27.82
CA LEU A 75 9.37 5.35 27.78
C LEU A 75 10.10 6.18 26.73
N GLU A 76 11.25 6.71 27.12
CA GLU A 76 12.16 7.47 26.27
C GLU A 76 13.55 6.83 26.27
N PHE A 77 14.17 6.80 25.09
CA PHE A 77 15.51 6.25 24.90
C PHE A 77 16.54 7.36 25.13
N ILE A 78 17.62 7.05 25.85
CA ILE A 78 18.67 8.04 26.17
C ILE A 78 19.75 8.01 25.08
N LEU A 79 19.90 9.08 24.29
CA LEU A 79 20.94 9.18 23.27
C LEU A 79 22.35 9.34 23.88
N SER A 80 23.36 8.85 23.15
CA SER A 80 24.74 8.50 23.54
C SER A 80 25.51 9.43 24.50
N ALA A 81 25.26 10.73 24.56
CA ALA A 81 26.02 11.66 25.41
C ALA A 81 25.88 11.37 26.92
N GLN A 82 24.74 10.85 27.38
CA GLN A 82 24.50 10.50 28.79
C GLN A 82 24.83 9.02 29.12
N ARG A 83 25.25 8.22 28.14
CA ARG A 83 25.56 6.78 28.33
C ARG A 83 27.00 6.49 28.77
N ASN A 84 27.95 7.40 28.49
CA ASN A 84 29.36 7.20 28.84
C ASN A 84 29.62 7.10 30.35
N LEU A 85 28.63 7.41 31.18
CA LEU A 85 28.62 7.14 32.62
C LEU A 85 28.53 5.64 32.96
N LEU A 86 27.90 4.81 32.10
CA LEU A 86 27.70 3.37 32.35
C LEU A 86 28.87 2.50 31.87
N SER A 87 29.62 2.92 30.85
CA SER A 87 30.73 2.12 30.28
C SER A 87 32.06 2.31 31.02
N SER A 88 32.16 3.29 31.91
CA SER A 88 33.43 3.71 32.53
C SER A 88 33.58 3.31 34.00
N THR A 89 32.56 2.74 34.66
CA THR A 89 32.64 2.43 36.09
C THR A 89 32.11 1.04 36.42
N SER A 90 32.92 0.28 37.16
CA SER A 90 32.55 -0.94 37.90
C SER A 90 31.65 -0.63 39.11
N GLN A 91 30.81 0.40 39.01
CA GLN A 91 29.96 0.94 40.07
C GLN A 91 28.56 0.34 40.00
N GLY A 92 27.94 0.15 41.16
CA GLY A 92 26.64 -0.50 41.28
C GLY A 92 25.51 0.34 40.67
N THR A 93 24.40 -0.30 40.26
CA THR A 93 23.20 0.38 39.71
C THR A 93 22.71 1.55 40.57
N LEU A 94 22.84 1.46 41.89
CA LEU A 94 22.47 2.51 42.84
C LEU A 94 23.35 3.77 42.74
N GLU A 95 24.66 3.61 42.54
CA GLU A 95 25.61 4.73 42.49
C GLU A 95 25.40 5.57 41.22
N ILE A 96 25.09 4.91 40.11
CA ILE A 96 24.74 5.54 38.84
C ILE A 96 23.44 6.35 38.98
N LEU A 97 22.41 5.76 39.60
CA LEU A 97 21.13 6.44 39.84
C LEU A 97 21.29 7.66 40.76
N ASP A 98 22.15 7.56 41.77
CA ASP A 98 22.44 8.66 42.69
C ASP A 98 23.24 9.79 42.03
N SER A 99 24.16 9.47 41.10
CA SER A 99 24.87 10.47 40.30
C SER A 99 23.92 11.20 39.34
N LEU A 100 23.07 10.45 38.65
CA LEU A 100 22.11 11.01 37.68
C LEU A 100 21.04 11.88 38.34
N TYR A 101 20.64 11.55 39.56
CA TYR A 101 19.74 12.37 40.38
C TYR A 101 20.36 13.71 40.79
N LYS A 102 21.69 13.77 40.96
CA LYS A 102 22.41 15.01 41.29
C LYS A 102 22.63 15.91 40.07
N GLU A 103 22.82 15.31 38.90
CA GLU A 103 23.14 16.03 37.66
C GLU A 103 21.91 16.52 36.89
N ASN A 104 20.80 15.78 36.93
CA ASN A 104 19.56 16.17 36.26
C ASN A 104 18.56 16.72 37.28
N SER A 105 18.00 17.89 36.98
CA SER A 105 16.72 18.33 37.53
C SER A 105 15.69 17.20 37.43
N GLN A 106 14.69 17.22 38.31
CA GLN A 106 13.89 16.09 38.79
C GLN A 106 13.03 15.35 37.72
N ASP A 107 13.29 15.54 36.42
CA ASP A 107 12.34 15.50 35.31
C ASP A 107 12.02 14.13 34.70
N CYS A 108 12.37 13.03 35.38
CA CYS A 108 12.06 11.66 34.95
C CYS A 108 12.37 10.60 36.02
N THR A 109 11.79 9.40 35.85
CA THR A 109 12.27 8.17 36.50
C THR A 109 13.19 7.40 35.57
N PHE A 110 14.05 6.55 36.13
CA PHE A 110 15.01 5.75 35.38
C PHE A 110 14.66 4.27 35.45
N GLY A 111 15.02 3.55 34.39
CA GLY A 111 14.83 2.11 34.30
C GLY A 111 15.93 1.45 33.49
N LEU A 112 15.97 0.12 33.56
CA LEU A 112 16.97 -0.68 32.86
C LEU A 112 16.33 -1.51 31.75
N LEU A 113 16.95 -1.43 30.57
CA LEU A 113 16.58 -2.13 29.36
C LEU A 113 17.54 -3.31 29.13
N TYR A 114 16.95 -4.50 29.04
CA TYR A 114 17.60 -5.73 28.66
C TYR A 114 17.18 -6.10 27.25
N ASN A 115 18.07 -5.93 26.29
CA ASN A 115 17.81 -6.28 24.90
C ASN A 115 18.53 -7.57 24.52
N TYR A 116 17.75 -8.58 24.11
CA TYR A 116 18.25 -9.90 23.75
C TYR A 116 18.48 -10.01 22.23
N ASN A 117 19.42 -10.87 21.86
CA ASN A 117 19.80 -11.06 20.46
C ASN A 117 18.93 -12.10 19.77
N THR A 118 18.52 -13.14 20.49
CA THR A 118 17.67 -14.21 19.99
C THR A 118 16.30 -14.21 20.69
N ILE A 119 15.28 -14.74 20.01
CA ILE A 119 13.94 -14.85 20.60
C ILE A 119 13.90 -15.95 21.65
N GLU A 120 14.77 -16.96 21.53
CA GLU A 120 14.95 -18.07 22.45
C GLU A 120 15.46 -17.56 23.80
N GLU A 121 16.52 -16.74 23.80
CA GLU A 121 17.02 -16.06 25.01
C GLU A 121 15.92 -15.22 25.66
N PHE A 122 15.19 -14.43 24.86
CA PHE A 122 14.08 -13.63 25.37
C PHE A 122 12.97 -14.46 26.03
N LYS A 123 12.76 -15.70 25.57
CA LYS A 123 11.76 -16.59 26.16
C LYS A 123 12.27 -17.29 27.43
N SER A 124 13.54 -17.67 27.47
CA SER A 124 14.14 -18.50 28.52
C SER A 124 14.54 -17.75 29.80
N ILE A 125 14.44 -16.41 29.83
CA ILE A 125 14.79 -15.62 31.02
C ILE A 125 13.94 -15.98 32.23
N ASP A 126 14.60 -16.15 33.38
CA ASP A 126 13.93 -16.18 34.67
C ASP A 126 13.48 -14.78 35.09
N ARG A 127 12.27 -14.44 34.66
CA ARG A 127 11.60 -13.17 34.96
C ARG A 127 11.30 -12.96 36.44
N ASN A 128 11.18 -14.04 37.21
CA ASN A 128 10.94 -13.95 38.66
C ASN A 128 12.23 -13.63 39.41
N ALA A 129 13.35 -14.25 39.02
CA ALA A 129 14.66 -13.90 39.57
C ALA A 129 15.01 -12.43 39.29
N LEU A 130 14.81 -11.97 38.05
CA LEU A 130 15.05 -10.57 37.67
C LEU A 130 14.21 -9.61 38.51
N LEU A 131 12.92 -9.88 38.68
CA LEU A 131 12.03 -9.05 39.49
C LEU A 131 12.45 -9.02 40.97
N LYS A 132 12.89 -10.16 41.52
CA LYS A 132 13.37 -10.28 42.91
C LYS A 132 14.65 -9.47 43.14
N GLU A 133 15.61 -9.53 42.22
CA GLU A 133 16.86 -8.76 42.27
C GLU A 133 16.56 -7.26 42.45
N TYR A 134 15.74 -6.69 41.58
CA TYR A 134 15.41 -5.26 41.65
C TYR A 134 14.51 -4.88 42.81
N THR A 135 13.60 -5.77 43.24
CA THR A 135 12.82 -5.52 44.46
C THR A 135 13.73 -5.48 45.69
N ALA A 136 14.75 -6.35 45.77
CA ALA A 136 15.74 -6.36 46.83
C ALA A 136 16.63 -5.10 46.82
N LEU A 137 16.95 -4.57 45.64
CA LEU A 137 17.63 -3.28 45.51
C LEU A 137 16.79 -2.14 46.09
N ILE A 138 15.49 -2.07 45.76
CA ILE A 138 14.58 -1.05 46.32
C ILE A 138 14.47 -1.20 47.85
N TYR A 139 14.30 -2.43 48.35
CA TYR A 139 14.15 -2.70 49.78
C TYR A 139 15.43 -2.40 50.57
N SER A 140 16.60 -2.80 50.07
CA SER A 140 17.90 -2.50 50.71
C SER A 140 18.20 -1.01 50.72
N HIS A 141 17.82 -0.31 49.64
CA HIS A 141 17.81 1.14 49.63
C HIS A 141 16.95 1.62 50.80
N ILE A 142 15.65 1.30 50.86
CA ILE A 142 14.72 1.73 51.93
C ILE A 142 15.29 1.50 53.35
N LYS A 143 15.86 0.32 53.62
CA LYS A 143 16.46 0.01 54.93
C LYS A 143 17.67 0.87 55.28
N SER A 144 18.49 1.23 54.29
CA SER A 144 19.70 2.05 54.50
C SER A 144 19.41 3.53 54.82
N LYS A 145 18.14 3.95 54.81
CA LYS A 145 17.69 5.36 54.98
C LYS A 145 18.28 6.36 53.97
N LYS A 146 18.94 5.90 52.91
CA LYS A 146 19.48 6.70 51.80
C LYS A 146 18.41 7.33 50.88
N GLN A 147 17.12 7.26 51.22
CA GLN A 147 16.01 7.72 50.36
C GLN A 147 15.84 9.22 50.42
N GLN A 148 16.27 9.83 51.53
CA GLN A 148 16.27 11.29 51.67
C GLN A 148 17.17 11.95 50.62
N THR A 149 18.10 11.20 50.00
CA THR A 149 18.96 11.69 48.93
C THR A 149 18.46 11.38 47.52
N ASN A 150 17.61 10.35 47.31
CA ASN A 150 17.12 9.98 45.97
C ASN A 150 15.78 9.19 46.01
N PRO A 151 14.62 9.87 45.95
CA PRO A 151 13.32 9.20 45.95
C PRO A 151 13.01 8.49 44.62
N LEU A 152 13.74 8.73 43.53
CA LEU A 152 13.46 8.15 42.22
C LEU A 152 13.62 6.63 42.21
N VAL A 153 14.50 6.08 43.07
CA VAL A 153 14.75 4.63 43.19
C VAL A 153 13.46 3.85 43.52
N LEU A 154 12.50 4.47 44.20
CA LEU A 154 11.21 3.86 44.54
C LEU A 154 10.32 3.57 43.31
N SER A 155 10.62 4.22 42.19
CA SER A 155 9.88 4.13 40.92
C SER A 155 10.66 3.42 39.81
N LEU A 156 11.78 2.79 40.15
CA LEU A 156 12.63 2.05 39.21
C LEU A 156 11.78 1.04 38.42
N PHE A 157 12.06 0.93 37.12
CA PHE A 157 11.37 -0.01 36.24
C PHE A 157 12.36 -0.80 35.36
N ILE A 158 11.87 -1.89 34.80
CA ILE A 158 12.65 -2.80 33.94
C ILE A 158 11.91 -2.97 32.63
N LEU A 159 12.65 -2.97 31.52
CA LEU A 159 12.13 -3.32 30.20
C LEU A 159 12.96 -4.46 29.63
N THR A 160 12.33 -5.56 29.27
CA THR A 160 12.97 -6.64 28.51
C THR A 160 12.50 -6.55 27.06
N THR A 161 13.42 -6.66 26.09
CA THR A 161 13.10 -6.56 24.66
C THR A 161 13.81 -7.60 23.81
N PHE A 162 13.16 -7.99 22.72
CA PHE A 162 13.80 -8.64 21.58
C PHE A 162 13.35 -7.91 20.31
N ALA A 163 14.33 -7.37 19.58
CA ALA A 163 14.11 -6.62 18.35
C ALA A 163 14.47 -7.47 17.13
N ASP A 164 13.46 -7.87 16.34
CA ASP A 164 13.61 -8.42 14.99
C ASP A 164 13.73 -7.26 14.00
N LEU A 165 14.98 -6.89 13.72
CA LEU A 165 15.32 -5.76 12.86
C LEU A 165 15.01 -6.00 11.37
N LYS A 166 14.81 -7.26 10.95
CA LYS A 166 14.48 -7.59 9.56
C LYS A 166 13.00 -7.39 9.28
N ARG A 167 12.15 -7.74 10.25
CA ARG A 167 10.69 -7.63 10.13
C ARG A 167 10.11 -6.42 10.85
N PHE A 168 10.95 -5.56 11.43
CA PHE A 168 10.55 -4.40 12.23
C PHE A 168 9.53 -4.78 13.34
N LYS A 169 9.77 -5.93 13.99
CA LYS A 169 8.92 -6.49 15.05
C LYS A 169 9.66 -6.44 16.38
N PHE A 170 9.07 -5.76 17.35
CA PHE A 170 9.66 -5.53 18.65
C PHE A 170 8.82 -6.20 19.74
N TYR A 171 9.37 -7.26 20.33
CA TYR A 171 8.78 -7.94 21.47
C TYR A 171 9.29 -7.29 22.74
N TYR A 172 8.40 -7.00 23.68
CA TYR A 172 8.79 -6.34 24.91
C TYR A 172 7.92 -6.70 26.09
N TRP A 173 8.49 -6.59 27.29
CA TRP A 173 7.73 -6.74 28.53
C TRP A 173 8.32 -5.82 29.61
N ALA A 174 7.48 -4.92 30.11
CA ALA A 174 7.84 -4.02 31.20
C ALA A 174 7.50 -4.65 32.56
N ALA A 175 8.32 -4.34 33.56
CA ALA A 175 8.06 -4.63 34.95
C ALA A 175 8.27 -3.39 35.82
N TYR A 176 7.42 -3.27 36.84
CA TYR A 176 7.45 -2.23 37.86
C TYR A 176 7.64 -2.90 39.23
N PRO A 177 8.89 -3.22 39.63
CA PRO A 177 9.19 -3.91 40.88
C PRO A 177 8.50 -3.25 42.08
N SER A 178 7.72 -4.03 42.81
CA SER A 178 6.97 -3.56 43.96
C SER A 178 6.98 -4.55 45.10
N ILE A 179 7.09 -4.02 46.32
CA ILE A 179 7.18 -4.78 47.56
C ILE A 179 5.76 -5.08 48.08
N VAL A 180 5.50 -6.34 48.38
CA VAL A 180 4.29 -6.78 49.10
C VAL A 180 4.75 -7.50 50.35
N GLU A 181 4.60 -6.88 51.52
CA GLU A 181 5.01 -7.53 52.77
C GLU A 181 4.13 -8.74 53.07
N THR A 182 4.77 -9.82 53.52
CA THR A 182 4.09 -11.01 54.05
C THR A 182 4.00 -10.87 55.57
N ILE A 183 2.80 -11.06 56.10
CA ILE A 183 2.54 -11.09 57.55
C ILE A 183 2.81 -12.53 58.03
N PRO A 184 3.56 -12.76 59.11
CA PRO A 184 3.72 -14.10 59.68
C PRO A 184 2.36 -14.64 60.17
N ASN A 185 2.03 -15.88 59.78
CA ASN A 185 0.75 -16.58 60.05
C ASN A 185 0.46 -16.92 61.53
N SER A 186 0.98 -16.18 62.52
CA SER A 186 0.85 -16.52 63.95
C SER A 186 -0.14 -15.63 64.74
N VAL A 187 -0.99 -14.83 64.09
CA VAL A 187 -2.05 -14.07 64.77
C VAL A 187 -3.42 -14.69 64.47
N ALA A 188 -4.19 -14.96 65.52
CA ALA A 188 -5.44 -15.74 65.53
C ALA A 188 -6.52 -15.31 64.50
N PRO A 189 -7.46 -16.19 64.12
CA PRO A 189 -8.39 -16.00 62.99
C PRO A 189 -9.44 -14.90 63.16
N ASN A 190 -9.51 -14.24 64.32
CA ASN A 190 -10.56 -13.26 64.65
C ASN A 190 -10.09 -11.80 64.59
N SER A 191 -8.86 -11.54 64.16
CA SER A 191 -8.40 -10.20 63.77
C SER A 191 -8.02 -10.23 62.29
N SER A 192 -8.91 -9.73 61.43
CA SER A 192 -8.64 -9.65 59.99
C SER A 192 -7.30 -8.96 59.73
N PRO A 193 -6.36 -9.60 59.00
CA PRO A 193 -5.06 -9.04 58.68
C PRO A 193 -5.24 -8.07 57.50
N ASN A 194 -5.64 -6.84 57.79
CA ASN A 194 -5.57 -5.75 56.84
C ASN A 194 -4.95 -4.59 57.60
N ILE A 195 -3.82 -4.06 57.10
CA ILE A 195 -3.28 -2.77 57.53
C ILE A 195 -4.43 -1.76 57.32
N ALA A 196 -5.16 -1.47 58.40
CA ALA A 196 -6.39 -0.70 58.35
C ALA A 196 -6.01 0.79 58.34
N SER A 197 -5.52 1.28 57.21
CA SER A 197 -5.49 2.72 56.97
C SER A 197 -6.92 3.15 56.62
N GLN A 198 -7.48 4.06 57.41
CA GLN A 198 -8.71 4.73 57.01
C GLN A 198 -8.38 5.57 55.78
N THR A 199 -9.06 5.29 54.67
CA THR A 199 -8.93 6.06 53.43
C THR A 199 -10.03 7.10 53.40
N TYR A 200 -9.63 8.35 53.27
CA TYR A 200 -10.54 9.48 53.24
C TYR A 200 -10.37 10.21 51.91
N PRO A 201 -11.47 10.59 51.22
CA PRO A 201 -11.42 11.68 50.26
C PRO A 201 -10.82 12.88 50.99
N ILE A 202 -9.87 13.58 50.38
CA ILE A 202 -9.22 14.72 51.02
C ILE A 202 -10.26 15.79 51.48
N SER A 203 -11.41 15.86 50.80
CA SER A 203 -12.54 16.73 51.16
C SER A 203 -13.23 16.42 52.49
N SER A 204 -13.06 15.22 53.05
CA SER A 204 -13.66 14.87 54.35
C SER A 204 -12.79 15.26 55.54
N LYS A 205 -11.48 15.51 55.34
CA LYS A 205 -10.54 15.92 56.40
C LYS A 205 -10.21 17.41 56.35
N PHE A 206 -10.18 18.01 55.16
CA PHE A 206 -9.89 19.41 54.95
C PHE A 206 -11.12 20.15 54.43
N GLY A 207 -11.48 21.28 55.06
CA GLY A 207 -12.52 22.16 54.54
C GLY A 207 -12.13 22.82 53.21
N PRO A 208 -13.06 23.52 52.54
CA PRO A 208 -12.83 24.14 51.23
C PRO A 208 -11.58 25.03 51.17
N LEU A 209 -11.33 25.81 52.22
CA LEU A 209 -10.15 26.66 52.37
C LEU A 209 -8.84 25.87 52.50
N GLY A 210 -8.85 24.75 53.22
CA GLY A 210 -7.66 23.89 53.37
C GLY A 210 -7.29 23.20 52.06
N LEU A 211 -8.29 22.75 51.29
CA LEU A 211 -8.10 22.20 49.95
C LEU A 211 -7.55 23.25 48.97
N LEU A 212 -8.01 24.50 49.09
CA LEU A 212 -7.56 25.61 48.25
C LEU A 212 -6.10 25.98 48.55
N CYS A 213 -5.70 26.00 49.82
CA CYS A 213 -4.31 26.17 50.24
C CYS A 213 -3.41 25.04 49.70
N LEU A 214 -3.79 23.77 49.87
CA LEU A 214 -3.04 22.62 49.33
C LEU A 214 -2.92 22.69 47.80
N SER A 215 -3.98 23.15 47.12
CA SER A 215 -3.97 23.34 45.67
C SER A 215 -3.05 24.47 45.23
N LYS A 216 -2.98 25.58 45.98
CA LYS A 216 -2.08 26.71 45.72
C LYS A 216 -0.63 26.36 46.00
N GLU A 217 -0.35 25.69 47.12
CA GLU A 217 0.99 25.18 47.44
C GLU A 217 1.45 24.19 46.37
N TYR A 218 0.58 23.30 45.88
CA TYR A 218 0.89 22.45 44.74
C TYR A 218 1.09 23.24 43.45
N GLN A 219 0.29 24.28 43.16
CA GLN A 219 0.48 25.10 41.95
C GLN A 219 1.78 25.90 41.98
N GLU A 220 2.18 26.42 43.15
CA GLU A 220 3.47 27.09 43.35
C GLU A 220 4.63 26.10 43.28
N PHE A 221 4.47 24.91 43.87
CA PHE A 221 5.39 23.80 43.72
C PHE A 221 5.52 23.36 42.25
N SER A 222 4.40 23.22 41.54
CA SER A 222 4.35 22.85 40.12
C SER A 222 4.86 23.95 39.20
N LYS A 223 4.83 25.23 39.59
CA LYS A 223 5.43 26.33 38.83
C LYS A 223 6.95 26.39 39.03
N SER A 224 7.42 26.03 40.22
CA SER A 224 8.85 25.96 40.54
C SER A 224 9.51 24.64 40.10
N HIS A 225 8.72 23.56 39.97
CA HIS A 225 9.14 22.22 39.57
C HIS A 225 8.08 21.64 38.61
N PRO A 226 8.09 22.04 37.33
CA PRO A 226 7.04 21.68 36.38
C PRO A 226 7.01 20.17 36.13
N SER A 227 6.06 19.47 36.77
CA SER A 227 5.64 18.07 36.51
C SER A 227 6.45 16.95 37.18
N ASP A 228 7.44 17.26 38.01
CA ASP A 228 8.64 16.42 38.01
C ASP A 228 9.14 15.93 39.39
N CYS A 229 8.32 15.93 40.44
CA CYS A 229 8.74 15.38 41.74
C CYS A 229 7.86 14.20 42.20
N LEU A 230 8.46 13.00 42.31
CA LEU A 230 7.78 11.78 42.79
C LEU A 230 7.17 11.93 44.19
N ILE A 231 7.85 12.62 45.10
CA ILE A 231 7.44 12.83 46.50
C ILE A 231 7.79 14.26 46.90
N PHE A 232 6.85 14.98 47.50
CA PHE A 232 7.08 16.30 48.09
C PHE A 232 6.34 16.40 49.43
N SER A 233 6.88 17.19 50.36
CA SER A 233 6.25 17.44 51.67
C SER A 233 5.44 18.73 51.60
N LEU A 234 4.17 18.70 52.04
CA LEU A 234 3.37 19.92 52.23
C LEU A 234 3.31 20.23 53.72
N THR A 235 3.83 21.38 54.12
CA THR A 235 3.67 21.92 55.49
C THR A 235 2.50 22.88 55.51
N TYR A 236 1.32 22.38 55.87
CA TYR A 236 0.15 23.21 56.08
C TYR A 236 0.35 24.09 57.33
N SER A 237 0.79 25.34 57.11
CA SER A 237 0.97 26.31 58.19
C SER A 237 -0.37 26.94 58.57
N SER A 238 -1.03 26.38 59.60
CA SER A 238 -1.71 27.17 60.66
C SER A 238 -2.55 26.35 61.66
N HIS A 239 -3.02 25.12 61.38
CA HIS A 239 -3.96 24.46 62.32
C HIS A 239 -3.90 22.93 62.52
N SER A 240 -2.80 22.21 62.22
CA SER A 240 -2.65 20.82 62.72
C SER A 240 -1.18 20.34 62.79
N PRO A 241 -0.80 19.54 63.81
CA PRO A 241 0.56 18.99 63.98
C PRO A 241 0.85 17.73 63.13
N ASP A 242 0.00 17.37 62.16
CA ASP A 242 0.16 16.16 61.35
C ASP A 242 1.13 16.40 60.16
N ASN A 243 2.26 15.69 60.12
CA ASN A 243 3.18 15.68 58.97
C ASN A 243 2.52 14.97 57.77
N ILE A 244 2.30 15.66 56.65
CA ILE A 244 1.67 15.11 55.44
C ILE A 244 2.69 15.01 54.30
N SER A 245 2.99 13.77 53.88
CA SER A 245 3.82 13.51 52.70
C SER A 245 2.94 13.34 51.46
N CYS A 246 3.24 14.05 50.38
CA CYS A 246 2.46 14.01 49.14
C CYS A 246 3.17 13.20 48.05
N PHE A 247 2.40 12.39 47.32
CA PHE A 247 2.83 11.56 46.19
C PHE A 247 1.98 11.90 44.97
N ILE A 248 2.61 12.08 43.80
CA ILE A 248 1.90 12.23 42.54
C ILE A 248 1.33 10.89 42.10
N ASP A 249 0.02 10.74 42.23
CA ASP A 249 -0.68 9.49 41.93
C ASP A 249 -1.05 9.41 40.43
N PRO A 250 -0.49 8.45 39.67
CA PRO A 250 -0.84 8.26 38.26
C PRO A 250 -2.23 7.64 38.06
N SER A 251 -2.85 7.07 39.11
CA SER A 251 -4.19 6.47 39.03
C SER A 251 -5.27 7.53 38.79
N GLY A 252 -6.08 7.32 37.74
CA GLY A 252 -7.27 8.14 37.47
C GLY A 252 -8.50 7.72 38.27
N SER A 253 -8.43 6.63 39.03
CA SER A 253 -9.58 6.11 39.79
C SER A 253 -9.79 6.86 41.10
N GLN A 254 -11.03 7.12 41.51
CA GLN A 254 -11.35 7.77 42.80
C GLN A 254 -11.05 6.90 44.03
N THR A 255 -11.00 5.57 43.86
CA THR A 255 -10.94 4.61 44.99
C THR A 255 -9.68 3.74 44.98
N VAL A 256 -8.88 3.82 43.92
CA VAL A 256 -7.70 2.99 43.71
C VAL A 256 -6.49 3.92 43.60
N ALA A 257 -5.41 3.59 44.28
CA ALA A 257 -4.15 4.34 44.18
C ALA A 257 -3.21 3.74 43.13
N GLY A 258 -2.27 4.54 42.65
CA GLY A 258 -1.27 4.12 41.66
C GLY A 258 -0.29 3.07 42.21
N TRP A 259 0.33 2.34 41.29
CA TRP A 259 1.18 1.20 41.59
C TRP A 259 2.36 1.51 42.53
N ILE A 260 3.01 2.67 42.35
CA ILE A 260 4.22 3.09 43.10
C ILE A 260 3.95 3.25 44.61
N LEU A 261 2.69 3.52 44.99
CA LEU A 261 2.32 3.71 46.40
C LEU A 261 2.76 2.52 47.28
N ARG A 262 2.82 1.29 46.73
CA ARG A 262 3.34 0.11 47.45
C ARG A 262 4.73 0.35 48.05
N ASN A 263 5.66 0.88 47.25
CA ASN A 263 7.03 1.12 47.67
C ASN A 263 7.11 2.32 48.63
N ILE A 264 6.28 3.35 48.39
CA ILE A 264 6.21 4.55 49.23
C ILE A 264 5.66 4.24 50.62
N LEU A 265 4.67 3.35 50.75
CA LEU A 265 4.12 2.96 52.06
C LEU A 265 5.14 2.17 52.90
N VAL A 266 6.00 1.36 52.25
CA VAL A 266 7.11 0.67 52.94
C VAL A 266 8.16 1.69 53.38
N TRP A 267 8.51 2.63 52.50
CA TRP A 267 9.42 3.73 52.82
C TRP A 267 8.92 4.58 54.00
N ALA A 268 7.68 5.06 53.94
CA ALA A 268 7.11 5.96 54.94
C ALA A 268 7.07 5.31 56.34
N ARG A 269 6.75 4.00 56.43
CA ARG A 269 6.83 3.25 57.69
C ARG A 269 8.27 3.05 58.18
N SER A 270 9.22 2.84 57.28
CA SER A 270 10.63 2.67 57.64
C SER A 270 11.27 3.98 58.13
N THR A 271 10.90 5.11 57.53
CA THR A 271 11.50 6.42 57.84
C THR A 271 10.88 7.03 59.09
N PHE A 272 9.57 6.91 59.28
CA PHE A 272 8.82 7.59 60.32
C PHE A 272 8.19 6.63 61.33
N ALA A 273 8.94 5.60 61.71
CA ALA A 273 8.53 4.65 62.73
C ALA A 273 8.08 5.40 64.01
N ASN A 274 6.91 5.01 64.54
CA ASN A 274 6.28 5.58 65.74
C ASN A 274 5.77 7.04 65.62
N GLN A 275 5.66 7.60 64.41
CA GLN A 275 5.04 8.91 64.17
C GLN A 275 3.74 8.78 63.38
N LYS A 276 2.72 9.58 63.75
CA LYS A 276 1.48 9.65 62.99
C LYS A 276 1.73 10.43 61.70
N ILE A 277 1.72 9.71 60.56
CA ILE A 277 1.91 10.31 59.24
C ILE A 277 0.77 9.97 58.32
N SER A 278 0.40 10.97 57.51
CA SER A 278 -0.56 10.80 56.43
C SER A 278 0.14 10.93 55.06
N VAL A 279 -0.08 9.96 54.16
CA VAL A 279 0.38 10.01 52.77
C VAL A 279 -0.76 10.46 51.88
N LEU A 280 -0.62 11.62 51.22
CA LEU A 280 -1.58 12.15 50.28
C LEU A 280 -1.25 11.71 48.85
N CYS A 281 -2.14 10.94 48.23
CA CYS A 281 -2.08 10.59 46.81
C CYS A 281 -2.72 11.70 45.99
N TYR A 282 -1.90 12.62 45.51
CA TYR A 282 -2.31 13.77 44.73
C TYR A 282 -2.71 13.36 43.30
N LYS A 283 -3.91 13.73 42.87
CA LYS A 283 -4.43 13.54 41.50
C LYS A 283 -4.74 14.90 40.87
N ASP A 284 -4.59 15.00 39.55
CA ASP A 284 -4.66 16.29 38.83
C ASP A 284 -6.04 16.98 39.04
N VAL A 285 -6.00 18.15 39.66
CA VAL A 285 -7.16 18.99 40.03
C VAL A 285 -7.75 19.71 38.81
N ASN A 286 -7.04 19.74 37.68
CA ASN A 286 -7.53 20.36 36.44
C ASN A 286 -8.68 19.62 35.76
N SER A 287 -9.14 18.50 36.34
CA SER A 287 -10.25 17.71 35.80
C SER A 287 -11.63 18.33 36.02
N PHE A 288 -11.78 19.46 36.74
CA PHE A 288 -13.11 20.10 36.88
C PHE A 288 -13.19 21.62 37.14
N ALA A 289 -12.18 22.33 37.67
CA ALA A 289 -12.45 23.57 38.42
C ALA A 289 -11.78 24.89 37.96
N LEU A 290 -11.33 25.04 36.70
CA LEU A 290 -10.69 26.31 36.24
C LEU A 290 -11.44 27.09 35.14
N PHE A 291 -12.65 26.70 34.74
CA PHE A 291 -13.40 27.43 33.69
C PHE A 291 -14.59 28.27 34.19
N GLN A 292 -14.75 28.48 35.50
CA GLN A 292 -15.70 29.48 36.02
C GLN A 292 -15.07 30.32 37.13
N PRO A 293 -14.60 31.54 36.82
CA PRO A 293 -14.05 32.48 37.80
C PRO A 293 -15.08 32.97 38.85
N ASP A 294 -16.38 32.78 38.60
CA ASP A 294 -17.44 33.50 39.31
C ASP A 294 -18.25 32.65 40.33
N SER A 295 -17.99 31.35 40.46
CA SER A 295 -18.70 30.50 41.42
C SER A 295 -17.88 30.31 42.70
N GLN A 296 -18.27 30.98 43.79
CA GLN A 296 -17.71 30.80 45.14
C GLN A 296 -17.99 29.40 45.76
N SER A 297 -18.62 28.49 45.03
CA SER A 297 -18.86 27.11 45.46
C SER A 297 -17.94 26.14 44.70
N PHE A 298 -16.93 25.64 45.40
CA PHE A 298 -16.21 24.45 44.95
C PHE A 298 -17.15 23.24 45.10
N PRO A 299 -17.44 22.46 44.05
CA PRO A 299 -18.19 21.23 44.23
C PRO A 299 -17.41 20.32 45.19
N GLU A 300 -18.07 19.80 46.22
CA GLU A 300 -17.49 18.94 47.28
C GLU A 300 -16.72 17.71 46.74
N ASN A 301 -16.95 17.37 45.46
CA ASN A 301 -16.32 16.26 44.72
C ASN A 301 -15.12 16.67 43.83
N SER A 302 -14.64 17.90 43.91
CA SER A 302 -13.55 18.41 43.06
C SER A 302 -12.17 17.84 43.39
N PHE A 303 -11.97 17.35 44.62
CA PHE A 303 -10.68 16.82 45.06
C PHE A 303 -10.73 15.29 45.21
N GLN A 304 -10.18 14.58 44.22
CA GLN A 304 -10.20 13.10 44.14
C GLN A 304 -9.00 12.42 44.82
N SER A 305 -8.14 13.19 45.47
CA SER A 305 -6.94 12.71 46.15
C SER A 305 -7.28 11.86 47.37
N ILE A 306 -6.50 10.80 47.60
CA ILE A 306 -6.73 9.84 48.70
C ILE A 306 -5.71 10.10 49.79
N LEU A 307 -6.16 10.27 51.04
CA LEU A 307 -5.27 10.35 52.20
C LEU A 307 -5.15 8.96 52.87
N TYR A 308 -3.93 8.53 53.13
CA TYR A 308 -3.61 7.29 53.83
C TYR A 308 -2.94 7.58 55.17
N GLU A 309 -3.61 7.29 56.28
CA GLU A 309 -2.98 7.35 57.60
C GLU A 309 -2.20 6.06 57.89
N ILE A 310 -0.92 6.21 58.26
CA ILE A 310 -0.04 5.10 58.59
C ILE A 310 -0.24 4.74 60.07
N PRO A 311 -0.56 3.47 60.42
CA PRO A 311 -0.65 3.04 61.80
C PRO A 311 0.70 3.14 62.52
N ASN A 312 0.71 3.70 63.73
CA ASN A 312 1.94 3.94 64.49
C ASN A 312 2.66 2.66 64.98
N ASP A 313 1.95 1.53 65.02
CA ASP A 313 2.39 0.31 65.72
C ASP A 313 2.96 -0.79 64.81
N ILE A 314 3.07 -0.55 63.50
CA ILE A 314 3.45 -1.58 62.52
C ILE A 314 4.88 -1.36 62.02
N GLN A 315 5.80 -2.21 62.48
CA GLN A 315 7.15 -2.28 61.92
C GLN A 315 7.18 -2.94 60.53
N VAL A 316 8.17 -2.57 59.72
CA VAL A 316 8.39 -3.13 58.38
C VAL A 316 8.74 -4.62 58.48
N SER A 317 8.03 -5.46 57.73
CA SER A 317 8.24 -6.91 57.76
C SER A 317 9.61 -7.27 57.17
N GLU A 318 10.28 -8.27 57.75
CA GLU A 318 11.50 -8.85 57.17
C GLU A 318 11.23 -9.73 55.94
N SER A 319 9.99 -10.18 55.78
CA SER A 319 9.57 -11.03 54.66
C SER A 319 8.68 -10.27 53.69
N TYR A 320 8.97 -10.38 52.39
CA TYR A 320 8.19 -9.75 51.33
C TYR A 320 8.15 -10.59 50.05
N GLN A 321 7.08 -10.39 49.28
CA GLN A 321 6.87 -10.91 47.94
C GLN A 321 7.10 -9.80 46.90
N SER A 322 7.74 -10.16 45.78
CA SER A 322 7.97 -9.28 44.63
C SER A 322 6.86 -9.43 43.59
N VAL A 323 6.25 -8.31 43.18
CA VAL A 323 5.25 -8.24 42.10
C VAL A 323 5.56 -7.06 41.19
N GLY A 324 5.11 -7.08 39.93
CA GLY A 324 5.34 -5.94 39.04
C GLY A 324 5.27 -6.14 37.53
N TRP A 325 5.17 -7.39 37.04
CA TRP A 325 5.08 -7.63 35.59
C TRP A 325 3.78 -7.07 35.01
N GLU A 326 3.91 -6.32 33.93
CA GLU A 326 2.78 -5.70 33.25
C GLU A 326 1.89 -6.78 32.61
N ARG A 327 0.57 -6.55 32.64
CA ARG A 327 -0.38 -7.41 31.91
C ARG A 327 -0.59 -6.87 30.50
N ASN A 328 -0.83 -7.76 29.55
CA ASN A 328 -1.25 -7.36 28.21
C ASN A 328 -2.69 -6.81 28.21
N LEU A 329 -3.18 -6.33 27.06
CA LEU A 329 -4.54 -5.80 26.91
C LEU A 329 -5.63 -6.83 27.26
N ALA A 330 -5.34 -8.13 27.10
CA ALA A 330 -6.22 -9.24 27.47
C ALA A 330 -6.11 -9.65 28.96
N GLY A 331 -5.35 -8.91 29.78
CA GLY A 331 -5.18 -9.16 31.21
C GLY A 331 -4.26 -10.32 31.58
N LYS A 332 -3.58 -10.94 30.60
CA LYS A 332 -2.63 -12.05 30.81
C LYS A 332 -1.22 -11.51 31.06
N LEU A 333 -0.43 -12.27 31.83
CA LEU A 333 1.00 -12.00 32.06
C LEU A 333 1.82 -12.56 30.90
N LEU A 334 1.85 -11.83 29.79
CA LEU A 334 2.57 -12.19 28.57
C LEU A 334 3.27 -10.96 27.98
N PRO A 335 4.40 -11.15 27.27
CA PRO A 335 5.04 -10.09 26.49
C PRO A 335 4.09 -9.46 25.46
N LYS A 336 4.34 -8.20 25.13
CA LYS A 336 3.67 -7.44 24.08
C LYS A 336 4.50 -7.43 22.80
N LEU A 337 3.83 -7.20 21.67
CA LEU A 337 4.44 -7.03 20.35
C LEU A 337 4.07 -5.64 19.81
N SER A 338 5.08 -4.88 19.41
CA SER A 338 4.93 -3.67 18.59
C SER A 338 5.45 -3.97 17.19
N SER A 339 4.57 -3.96 16.19
CA SER A 339 4.95 -4.07 14.79
C SER A 339 5.02 -2.67 14.21
N LEU A 340 6.19 -2.29 13.68
CA LEU A 340 6.42 -1.00 13.05
C LEU A 340 6.73 -1.13 11.55
N GLU A 341 6.44 -2.29 10.97
CA GLU A 341 6.67 -2.63 9.56
C GLU A 341 6.08 -1.55 8.63
N ALA A 342 4.81 -1.20 8.82
CA ALA A 342 4.14 -0.17 8.02
C ALA A 342 4.75 1.24 8.12
N SER A 343 5.53 1.52 9.18
CA SER A 343 6.12 2.85 9.43
C SER A 343 7.63 2.93 9.22
N MET A 344 8.31 1.78 9.14
CA MET A 344 9.78 1.72 9.14
C MET A 344 10.35 0.91 7.97
N ASP A 345 9.59 0.00 7.37
CA ASP A 345 10.04 -0.74 6.19
C ASP A 345 9.98 0.17 4.96
N PRO A 346 11.12 0.51 4.32
CA PRO A 346 11.13 1.35 3.14
C PRO A 346 10.28 0.80 1.98
N LEU A 347 10.16 -0.52 1.86
CA LEU A 347 9.38 -1.17 0.81
C LEU A 347 7.87 -0.97 1.01
N MET A 348 7.41 -1.13 2.25
CA MET A 348 6.01 -0.88 2.63
C MET A 348 5.67 0.61 2.54
N LEU A 349 6.60 1.49 2.95
CA LEU A 349 6.44 2.94 2.83
C LEU A 349 6.32 3.39 1.38
N ALA A 350 7.17 2.88 0.48
CA ALA A 350 7.09 3.17 -0.94
C ALA A 350 5.75 2.70 -1.54
N SER A 351 5.32 1.49 -1.20
CA SER A 351 4.05 0.93 -1.67
C SER A 351 2.85 1.73 -1.17
N SER A 352 2.81 2.05 0.13
CA SER A 352 1.76 2.86 0.73
C SER A 352 1.71 4.28 0.14
N SER A 353 2.85 4.84 -0.25
CA SER A 353 2.93 6.18 -0.86
C SER A 353 2.38 6.19 -2.28
N LEU A 354 2.66 5.15 -3.08
CA LEU A 354 2.07 4.97 -4.41
C LEU A 354 0.55 4.78 -4.32
N ASP A 355 0.10 3.89 -3.43
CA ASP A 355 -1.33 3.65 -3.21
C ASP A 355 -2.05 4.92 -2.77
N LEU A 356 -1.45 5.71 -1.88
CA LEU A 356 -2.02 6.99 -1.46
C LEU A 356 -2.18 7.96 -2.63
N ASN A 357 -1.22 8.03 -3.56
CA ASN A 357 -1.32 8.90 -4.73
C ASN A 357 -2.53 8.54 -5.60
N LEU A 358 -2.72 7.24 -5.85
CA LEU A 358 -3.86 6.73 -6.62
C LEU A 358 -5.18 6.95 -5.87
N GLN A 359 -5.22 6.70 -4.56
CA GLN A 359 -6.40 6.97 -3.74
C GLN A 359 -6.78 8.46 -3.75
N LEU A 360 -5.80 9.37 -3.77
CA LEU A 360 -6.08 10.80 -3.90
C LEU A 360 -6.73 11.16 -5.24
N MET A 361 -6.35 10.52 -6.34
CA MET A 361 -7.04 10.66 -7.64
C MET A 361 -8.50 10.22 -7.53
N LYS A 362 -8.73 9.04 -6.93
CA LYS A 362 -10.09 8.52 -6.68
C LYS A 362 -10.91 9.48 -5.82
N TRP A 363 -10.41 9.88 -4.65
CA TRP A 363 -11.20 10.68 -3.70
C TRP A 363 -11.47 12.10 -4.20
N ARG A 364 -10.53 12.70 -4.92
CA ARG A 364 -10.63 14.11 -5.33
C ARG A 364 -11.28 14.30 -6.70
N LEU A 365 -11.04 13.40 -7.64
CA LEU A 365 -11.39 13.59 -9.05
C LEU A 365 -12.39 12.56 -9.55
N ALA A 366 -12.20 11.28 -9.23
CA ALA A 366 -12.99 10.18 -9.78
C ALA A 366 -13.46 9.18 -8.70
N PRO A 367 -14.50 9.50 -7.89
CA PRO A 367 -14.89 8.66 -6.75
C PRO A 367 -15.30 7.22 -7.09
N SER A 368 -15.84 7.01 -8.30
CA SER A 368 -16.22 5.69 -8.81
C SER A 368 -15.08 4.90 -9.43
N LEU A 369 -13.86 5.43 -9.47
CA LEU A 369 -12.68 4.74 -9.99
C LEU A 369 -12.37 3.48 -9.16
N ASP A 370 -12.31 2.35 -9.84
CA ASP A 370 -11.92 1.07 -9.25
C ASP A 370 -10.44 0.79 -9.46
N LEU A 371 -9.64 1.28 -8.51
CA LEU A 371 -8.20 1.05 -8.47
C LEU A 371 -7.84 -0.43 -8.23
N SER A 372 -8.74 -1.23 -7.66
CA SER A 372 -8.45 -2.64 -7.34
C SER A 372 -8.39 -3.51 -8.59
N VAL A 373 -9.28 -3.26 -9.55
CA VAL A 373 -9.26 -3.91 -10.87
C VAL A 373 -7.97 -3.56 -11.62
N ILE A 374 -7.56 -2.29 -11.60
CA ILE A 374 -6.30 -1.87 -12.23
C ILE A 374 -5.12 -2.56 -11.57
N ALA A 375 -4.95 -2.43 -10.25
CA ALA A 375 -3.78 -2.94 -9.53
C ALA A 375 -3.60 -4.47 -9.64
N SER A 376 -4.71 -5.23 -9.73
CA SER A 376 -4.70 -6.70 -9.83
C SER A 376 -4.50 -7.24 -11.26
N THR A 377 -4.50 -6.37 -12.27
CA THR A 377 -4.38 -6.76 -13.67
C THR A 377 -2.97 -7.25 -13.98
N LYS A 378 -2.85 -8.42 -14.62
CA LYS A 378 -1.57 -8.97 -15.09
C LYS A 378 -1.31 -8.54 -16.53
N CYS A 379 -0.21 -7.83 -16.76
CA CYS A 379 0.15 -7.32 -18.09
C CYS A 379 1.31 -8.11 -18.70
N LEU A 380 1.10 -8.62 -19.93
CA LEU A 380 2.15 -9.19 -20.76
C LEU A 380 2.59 -8.17 -21.81
N LEU A 381 3.87 -7.79 -21.79
CA LEU A 381 4.48 -6.85 -22.74
C LEU A 381 5.31 -7.62 -23.76
N LEU A 382 4.78 -7.77 -24.97
CA LEU A 382 5.47 -8.40 -26.09
C LEU A 382 6.32 -7.35 -26.81
N GLY A 383 7.59 -7.30 -26.43
CA GLY A 383 8.54 -6.26 -26.82
C GLY A 383 8.97 -5.42 -25.61
N SER A 384 10.29 -5.35 -25.38
CA SER A 384 10.92 -4.54 -24.32
C SER A 384 11.74 -3.37 -24.89
N GLY A 385 11.46 -2.98 -26.13
CA GLY A 385 12.06 -1.82 -26.78
C GLY A 385 11.51 -0.48 -26.28
N THR A 386 11.53 0.54 -27.14
CA THR A 386 11.11 1.91 -26.82
C THR A 386 9.68 1.97 -26.28
N LEU A 387 8.75 1.23 -26.90
CA LEU A 387 7.36 1.14 -26.43
C LEU A 387 7.25 0.39 -25.10
N GLY A 388 7.79 -0.83 -25.02
CA GLY A 388 7.73 -1.68 -23.82
C GLY A 388 8.23 -0.99 -22.56
N CYS A 389 9.35 -0.26 -22.67
CA CYS A 389 9.91 0.49 -21.56
C CYS A 389 9.00 1.63 -21.07
N ASN A 390 8.37 2.38 -21.99
CA ASN A 390 7.48 3.48 -21.63
C ASN A 390 6.14 2.96 -21.08
N VAL A 391 5.55 1.94 -21.72
CA VAL A 391 4.32 1.30 -21.25
C VAL A 391 4.50 0.75 -19.83
N ALA A 392 5.58 0.01 -19.55
CA ALA A 392 5.82 -0.55 -18.23
C ALA A 392 5.91 0.50 -17.11
N ARG A 393 6.59 1.63 -17.37
CA ARG A 393 6.70 2.74 -16.40
C ARG A 393 5.32 3.35 -16.10
N LEU A 394 4.49 3.50 -17.11
CA LEU A 394 3.14 4.05 -16.98
C LEU A 394 2.19 3.08 -16.26
N LEU A 395 2.26 1.78 -16.58
CA LEU A 395 1.50 0.73 -15.86
C LEU A 395 1.84 0.74 -14.36
N LEU A 396 3.13 0.81 -14.02
CA LEU A 396 3.57 0.93 -12.63
C LEU A 396 3.04 2.21 -11.96
N GLY A 397 2.99 3.33 -12.68
CA GLY A 397 2.38 4.57 -12.20
C GLY A 397 0.89 4.42 -11.84
N TRP A 398 0.18 3.54 -12.53
CA TRP A 398 -1.21 3.16 -12.25
C TRP A 398 -1.36 2.09 -11.15
N GLY A 399 -0.27 1.68 -10.50
CA GLY A 399 -0.28 0.69 -9.42
C GLY A 399 -0.29 -0.77 -9.90
N ILE A 400 -0.06 -1.01 -11.18
CA ILE A 400 0.02 -2.38 -11.73
C ILE A 400 1.38 -2.97 -11.36
N THR A 401 1.35 -4.09 -10.65
CA THR A 401 2.57 -4.72 -10.12
C THR A 401 2.96 -6.02 -10.82
N ASP A 402 2.05 -6.67 -11.53
CA ASP A 402 2.30 -7.92 -12.27
C ASP A 402 2.62 -7.64 -13.75
N ILE A 403 3.92 -7.53 -14.09
CA ILE A 403 4.38 -7.19 -15.45
C ILE A 403 5.40 -8.21 -15.95
N THR A 404 5.09 -8.89 -17.06
CA THR A 404 6.01 -9.82 -17.72
C THR A 404 6.46 -9.25 -19.06
N PHE A 405 7.78 -9.18 -19.28
CA PHE A 405 8.39 -8.80 -20.55
C PHE A 405 8.77 -10.02 -21.38
N VAL A 406 8.52 -9.96 -22.69
CA VAL A 406 8.99 -10.94 -23.68
C VAL A 406 9.78 -10.23 -24.76
N ASP A 407 11.04 -10.61 -24.95
CA ASP A 407 11.93 -10.04 -25.98
C ASP A 407 13.13 -10.96 -26.19
N ASN A 408 13.51 -11.22 -27.44
CA ASN A 408 14.67 -12.07 -27.74
C ASN A 408 16.00 -11.28 -27.84
N GLY A 409 15.93 -9.95 -27.93
CA GLY A 409 17.08 -9.11 -28.21
C GLY A 409 17.97 -8.81 -27.00
N SER A 410 19.14 -8.25 -27.30
CA SER A 410 20.09 -7.72 -26.31
C SER A 410 20.17 -6.20 -26.39
N VAL A 411 20.47 -5.54 -25.27
CA VAL A 411 20.60 -4.08 -25.19
C VAL A 411 21.80 -3.63 -26.03
N SER A 412 21.59 -2.73 -26.99
CA SER A 412 22.67 -2.12 -27.80
C SER A 412 23.01 -0.71 -27.34
N TYR A 413 24.16 -0.17 -27.77
CA TYR A 413 24.61 1.19 -27.40
C TYR A 413 23.61 2.30 -27.72
N SER A 414 22.80 2.13 -28.77
CA SER A 414 21.80 3.14 -29.16
C SER A 414 20.48 3.05 -28.40
N ASN A 415 20.30 2.01 -27.56
CA ASN A 415 19.05 1.75 -26.86
C ASN A 415 18.83 2.66 -25.63
N PRO A 416 19.77 2.82 -24.67
CA PRO A 416 19.52 3.59 -23.43
C PRO A 416 18.91 4.99 -23.62
N PRO A 417 19.33 5.81 -24.61
CA PRO A 417 18.72 7.13 -24.81
C PRO A 417 17.25 7.12 -25.25
N ARG A 418 16.75 5.99 -25.77
CA ARG A 418 15.38 5.84 -26.30
C ARG A 418 14.52 4.89 -25.46
N GLN A 419 15.16 3.99 -24.71
CA GLN A 419 14.53 2.88 -23.99
C GLN A 419 14.75 3.09 -22.48
N PRO A 420 13.83 3.80 -21.79
CA PRO A 420 14.07 4.37 -20.45
C PRO A 420 14.16 3.37 -19.29
N LEU A 421 14.21 2.07 -19.59
CA LEU A 421 14.54 1.03 -18.62
C LEU A 421 15.98 0.53 -18.75
N PHE A 422 16.79 1.03 -19.68
CA PHE A 422 18.17 0.58 -19.85
C PHE A 422 19.17 1.68 -19.55
N ASN A 423 20.27 1.32 -18.90
CA ASN A 423 21.41 2.19 -18.68
C ASN A 423 22.58 1.78 -19.58
N PHE A 424 23.62 2.62 -19.66
CA PHE A 424 24.85 2.29 -20.39
C PHE A 424 25.51 0.99 -19.87
N SER A 425 25.40 0.71 -18.58
CA SER A 425 25.90 -0.51 -17.93
C SER A 425 25.18 -1.80 -18.37
N ASP A 426 24.07 -1.67 -19.09
CA ASP A 426 23.23 -2.81 -19.49
C ASP A 426 23.50 -3.28 -20.91
N VAL A 427 24.34 -2.56 -21.66
CA VAL A 427 24.73 -2.92 -23.03
C VAL A 427 25.31 -4.35 -23.07
N GLY A 428 24.80 -5.15 -23.99
CA GLY A 428 25.15 -6.56 -24.18
C GLY A 428 24.29 -7.55 -23.41
N LYS A 429 23.51 -7.11 -22.41
CA LYS A 429 22.63 -7.99 -21.63
C LYS A 429 21.29 -8.27 -22.36
N PRO A 430 20.60 -9.39 -22.06
CA PRO A 430 19.28 -9.67 -22.59
C PRO A 430 18.25 -8.61 -22.16
N LYS A 431 17.50 -8.05 -23.12
CA LYS A 431 16.60 -6.92 -22.89
C LYS A 431 15.46 -7.24 -21.91
N ALA A 432 14.76 -8.35 -22.11
CA ALA A 432 13.59 -8.69 -21.28
C ALA A 432 13.96 -8.84 -19.80
N ILE A 433 15.07 -9.51 -19.51
CA ILE A 433 15.57 -9.72 -18.15
C ILE A 433 16.00 -8.38 -17.54
N CYS A 434 16.80 -7.61 -18.27
CA CYS A 434 17.28 -6.32 -17.82
C CYS A 434 16.13 -5.32 -17.55
N ALA A 435 15.08 -5.32 -18.39
CA ALA A 435 13.90 -4.48 -18.19
C ALA A 435 13.22 -4.82 -16.86
N SER A 436 13.09 -6.10 -16.55
CA SER A 436 12.50 -6.58 -15.30
C SER A 436 13.34 -6.21 -14.06
N GLU A 437 14.66 -6.37 -14.13
CA GLU A 437 15.59 -5.99 -13.05
C GLU A 437 15.58 -4.48 -12.80
N ASN A 438 15.55 -3.67 -13.85
CA ASN A 438 15.49 -2.22 -13.73
C ASN A 438 14.11 -1.74 -13.24
N MET A 439 13.01 -2.44 -13.55
CA MET A 439 11.71 -2.18 -12.92
C MET A 439 11.73 -2.46 -11.40
N LYS A 440 12.36 -3.56 -10.97
CA LYS A 440 12.57 -3.86 -9.53
C LYS A 440 13.46 -2.83 -8.84
N SER A 441 14.37 -2.20 -9.58
CA SER A 441 15.20 -1.11 -9.06
C SER A 441 14.39 0.20 -8.89
N ILE A 442 13.36 0.42 -9.72
CA ILE A 442 12.45 1.57 -9.60
C ILE A 442 11.47 1.36 -8.44
N PHE A 443 10.84 0.19 -8.35
CA PHE A 443 9.88 -0.15 -7.30
C PHE A 443 10.07 -1.61 -6.86
N PRO A 444 10.79 -1.88 -5.74
CA PRO A 444 11.21 -3.24 -5.43
C PRO A 444 10.09 -4.22 -5.06
N ALA A 445 8.88 -3.72 -4.74
CA ALA A 445 7.71 -4.55 -4.48
C ALA A 445 7.01 -5.04 -5.76
N ILE A 446 7.47 -4.65 -6.96
CA ILE A 446 6.91 -5.11 -8.23
C ILE A 446 7.12 -6.61 -8.47
N ASN A 447 6.09 -7.32 -8.91
CA ASN A 447 6.21 -8.67 -9.46
C ASN A 447 6.51 -8.61 -10.96
N SER A 448 7.75 -8.26 -11.29
CA SER A 448 8.21 -8.24 -12.69
C SER A 448 9.01 -9.49 -13.05
N ASN A 449 8.77 -10.01 -14.26
CA ASN A 449 9.54 -11.10 -14.86
C ASN A 449 9.98 -10.76 -16.30
N GLY A 450 11.16 -11.23 -16.69
CA GLY A 450 11.70 -11.06 -18.04
C GLY A 450 11.98 -12.41 -18.69
N ILE A 451 11.42 -12.64 -19.88
CA ILE A 451 11.54 -13.90 -20.61
C ILE A 451 12.20 -13.63 -21.95
N GLN A 452 13.39 -14.21 -22.15
CA GLN A 452 14.00 -14.24 -23.47
C GLN A 452 13.31 -15.32 -24.31
N LEU A 453 12.54 -14.89 -25.30
CA LEU A 453 11.76 -15.76 -26.17
C LEU A 453 11.57 -15.09 -27.54
N SER A 454 11.76 -15.86 -28.60
CA SER A 454 11.53 -15.41 -29.97
C SER A 454 10.07 -15.64 -30.36
N ILE A 455 9.45 -14.65 -30.98
CA ILE A 455 8.10 -14.78 -31.53
C ILE A 455 8.25 -15.21 -32.99
N ALA A 456 7.73 -16.40 -33.32
CA ALA A 456 7.77 -16.91 -34.68
C ALA A 456 6.91 -16.05 -35.62
N MET A 457 7.46 -15.73 -36.79
CA MET A 457 6.87 -14.81 -37.76
C MET A 457 6.42 -15.56 -39.01
N PRO A 458 5.20 -15.32 -39.52
CA PRO A 458 4.79 -15.79 -40.83
C PRO A 458 5.76 -15.35 -41.94
N GLY A 459 5.91 -16.21 -42.97
CA GLY A 459 6.80 -15.95 -44.10
C GLY A 459 8.29 -16.19 -43.85
N HIS A 460 8.68 -16.49 -42.61
CA HIS A 460 10.07 -16.84 -42.26
C HIS A 460 10.23 -18.35 -42.19
N HIS A 461 10.99 -18.91 -43.13
CA HIS A 461 11.18 -20.36 -43.22
C HIS A 461 11.87 -20.93 -41.97
N VAL A 462 11.15 -21.83 -41.29
CA VAL A 462 11.63 -22.66 -40.18
C VAL A 462 12.23 -23.93 -40.75
N ALA A 463 13.56 -24.06 -40.64
CA ALA A 463 14.25 -25.29 -41.02
C ALA A 463 13.81 -26.47 -40.14
N LYS A 464 13.72 -27.67 -40.74
CA LYS A 464 13.31 -28.92 -40.05
C LYS A 464 14.03 -29.19 -38.73
N GLN A 465 15.30 -28.79 -38.64
CA GLN A 465 16.13 -28.98 -37.45
C GLN A 465 15.67 -28.12 -36.25
N ASN A 466 15.00 -27.00 -36.53
CA ASN A 466 14.58 -26.00 -35.54
C ASN A 466 13.07 -26.05 -35.25
N GLU A 467 12.28 -26.86 -35.96
CA GLU A 467 10.82 -26.92 -35.83
C GLU A 467 10.38 -27.19 -34.39
N GLU A 468 10.99 -28.18 -33.73
CA GLU A 468 10.63 -28.54 -32.35
C GLU A 468 10.90 -27.38 -31.36
N SER A 469 12.03 -26.68 -31.51
CA SER A 469 12.37 -25.53 -30.67
C SER A 469 11.41 -24.36 -30.89
N VAL A 470 11.06 -24.07 -32.15
CA VAL A 470 10.13 -22.99 -32.50
C VAL A 470 8.73 -23.29 -31.97
N LEU A 471 8.27 -24.54 -32.11
CA LEU A 471 6.98 -24.96 -31.57
C LEU A 471 6.95 -24.90 -30.04
N ALA A 472 8.05 -25.25 -29.37
CA ALA A 472 8.17 -25.11 -27.92
C ALA A 472 8.08 -23.63 -27.47
N ASP A 473 8.73 -22.71 -28.20
CA ASP A 473 8.59 -21.28 -27.97
C ASP A 473 7.15 -20.80 -28.20
N CYS A 474 6.47 -21.29 -29.25
CA CYS A 474 5.06 -21.00 -29.49
C CYS A 474 4.16 -21.47 -28.32
N GLU A 475 4.36 -22.68 -27.79
CA GLU A 475 3.58 -23.19 -26.65
C GLU A 475 3.88 -22.42 -25.35
N LYS A 476 5.12 -21.94 -25.18
CA LYS A 476 5.49 -21.07 -24.06
C LYS A 476 4.81 -19.70 -24.19
N LEU A 477 4.78 -19.10 -25.38
CA LEU A 477 4.05 -17.86 -25.65
C LEU A 477 2.54 -18.03 -25.41
N ASP A 478 1.97 -19.15 -25.88
CA ASP A 478 0.58 -19.54 -25.66
C ASP A 478 0.24 -19.56 -24.16
N SER A 479 1.07 -20.23 -23.36
CA SER A 479 0.92 -20.32 -21.91
C SER A 479 0.98 -18.95 -21.23
N LEU A 480 1.89 -18.08 -21.69
CA LEU A 480 2.01 -16.71 -21.17
C LEU A 480 0.76 -15.88 -21.49
N ILE A 481 0.23 -15.94 -22.71
CA ILE A 481 -0.98 -15.20 -23.07
C ILE A 481 -2.17 -15.68 -22.24
N GLN A 482 -2.29 -16.99 -22.01
CA GLN A 482 -3.36 -17.54 -21.16
C GLN A 482 -3.26 -17.05 -19.71
N SER A 483 -2.05 -16.94 -19.14
CA SER A 483 -1.84 -16.59 -17.73
C SER A 483 -1.96 -15.09 -17.40
N HIS A 484 -2.02 -14.22 -18.41
CA HIS A 484 -2.11 -12.76 -18.25
C HIS A 484 -3.48 -12.23 -18.71
N ASP A 485 -3.89 -11.07 -18.20
CA ASP A 485 -5.21 -10.49 -18.46
C ASP A 485 -5.19 -9.56 -19.68
N VAL A 486 -4.13 -8.76 -19.78
CA VAL A 486 -3.94 -7.76 -20.85
C VAL A 486 -2.64 -8.04 -21.58
N ILE A 487 -2.71 -8.06 -22.91
CA ILE A 487 -1.57 -8.31 -23.80
C ILE A 487 -1.27 -7.03 -24.59
N PHE A 488 -0.07 -6.50 -24.42
CA PHE A 488 0.42 -5.38 -25.24
C PHE A 488 1.30 -5.90 -26.37
N LEU A 489 0.92 -5.58 -27.62
CA LEU A 489 1.72 -5.89 -28.80
C LEU A 489 2.60 -4.69 -29.11
N LEU A 490 3.87 -4.78 -28.71
CA LEU A 490 4.87 -3.70 -28.76
C LEU A 490 6.10 -4.14 -29.59
N THR A 491 5.90 -5.10 -30.48
CA THR A 491 6.93 -5.61 -31.40
C THR A 491 7.24 -4.58 -32.49
N ASP A 492 8.45 -4.68 -33.02
CA ASP A 492 9.04 -3.80 -34.02
C ASP A 492 8.71 -4.18 -35.47
N SER A 493 8.05 -5.32 -35.69
CA SER A 493 7.55 -5.72 -37.00
C SER A 493 6.08 -6.10 -36.97
N ARG A 494 5.44 -6.02 -38.14
CA ARG A 494 4.06 -6.45 -38.36
C ARG A 494 3.92 -7.96 -38.18
N GLU A 495 4.85 -8.75 -38.71
CA GLU A 495 4.80 -10.22 -38.67
C GLU A 495 4.87 -10.72 -37.23
N GLY A 496 5.68 -10.09 -36.38
CA GLY A 496 5.77 -10.39 -34.95
C GLY A 496 4.46 -10.16 -34.18
N ARG A 497 3.51 -9.37 -34.71
CA ARG A 497 2.19 -9.14 -34.09
C ARG A 497 1.18 -10.22 -34.45
N TRP A 498 1.41 -11.02 -35.49
CA TRP A 498 0.42 -11.95 -36.03
C TRP A 498 0.05 -13.05 -35.04
N LEU A 499 1.04 -13.84 -34.59
CA LEU A 499 0.78 -14.98 -33.71
C LEU A 499 0.15 -14.56 -32.37
N PRO A 500 0.65 -13.50 -31.68
CA PRO A 500 -0.03 -12.97 -30.49
C PRO A 500 -1.46 -12.49 -30.75
N THR A 501 -1.75 -11.94 -31.92
CA THR A 501 -3.11 -11.51 -32.29
C THR A 501 -4.05 -12.69 -32.40
N VAL A 502 -3.61 -13.77 -33.06
CA VAL A 502 -4.37 -15.03 -33.16
C VAL A 502 -4.66 -15.59 -31.77
N MET A 503 -3.63 -15.74 -30.93
CA MET A 503 -3.76 -16.24 -29.56
C MET A 503 -4.70 -15.36 -28.71
N GLY A 504 -4.57 -14.03 -28.80
CA GLY A 504 -5.43 -13.09 -28.08
C GLY A 504 -6.90 -13.20 -28.48
N ALA A 505 -7.19 -13.42 -29.77
CA ALA A 505 -8.55 -13.68 -30.25
C ALA A 505 -9.08 -15.03 -29.74
N VAL A 506 -8.29 -16.09 -29.80
CA VAL A 506 -8.65 -17.45 -29.32
C VAL A 506 -9.01 -17.44 -27.84
N TYR A 507 -8.20 -16.78 -27.01
CA TYR A 507 -8.39 -16.73 -25.55
C TYR A 507 -9.22 -15.53 -25.07
N LYS A 508 -9.81 -14.76 -25.99
CA LYS A 508 -10.65 -13.58 -25.70
C LYS A 508 -9.97 -12.57 -24.76
N LYS A 509 -8.66 -12.34 -24.96
CA LYS A 509 -7.85 -11.43 -24.14
C LYS A 509 -8.02 -9.98 -24.58
N LEU A 510 -7.83 -9.04 -23.66
CA LEU A 510 -7.69 -7.63 -24.03
C LEU A 510 -6.33 -7.44 -24.69
N VAL A 511 -6.33 -7.23 -26.00
CA VAL A 511 -5.10 -6.96 -26.76
C VAL A 511 -5.04 -5.49 -27.14
N ILE A 512 -3.95 -4.82 -26.74
CA ILE A 512 -3.65 -3.44 -27.12
C ILE A 512 -2.44 -3.47 -28.04
N CYS A 513 -2.65 -3.05 -29.28
CA CYS A 513 -1.62 -3.01 -30.31
C CYS A 513 -1.13 -1.58 -30.49
N VAL A 514 0.19 -1.40 -30.48
CA VAL A 514 0.83 -0.11 -30.75
C VAL A 514 1.86 -0.27 -31.87
N ALA A 515 1.80 0.61 -32.86
CA ALA A 515 2.73 0.64 -33.96
C ALA A 515 3.20 2.08 -34.24
N LEU A 516 4.44 2.22 -34.69
CA LEU A 516 5.09 3.52 -34.87
C LEU A 516 5.63 3.65 -36.30
N GLY A 517 5.24 4.74 -36.97
CA GLY A 517 5.94 5.25 -38.14
C GLY A 517 7.02 6.28 -37.77
N PHE A 518 7.58 6.94 -38.77
CA PHE A 518 8.59 7.99 -38.57
C PHE A 518 8.06 9.17 -37.72
N ASP A 519 6.88 9.67 -38.08
CA ASP A 519 6.20 10.84 -37.50
C ASP A 519 4.76 10.55 -37.04
N SER A 520 4.32 9.31 -37.15
CA SER A 520 2.95 8.88 -36.85
C SER A 520 2.91 7.64 -35.95
N PHE A 521 1.77 7.39 -35.32
CA PHE A 521 1.53 6.19 -34.52
C PHE A 521 0.10 5.70 -34.67
N VAL A 522 -0.12 4.42 -34.37
CA VAL A 522 -1.44 3.84 -34.14
C VAL A 522 -1.47 3.13 -32.79
N VAL A 523 -2.51 3.38 -32.01
CA VAL A 523 -2.86 2.65 -30.80
C VAL A 523 -4.26 2.10 -30.99
N MET A 524 -4.46 0.79 -30.82
CA MET A 524 -5.77 0.18 -30.98
C MET A 524 -6.01 -0.98 -30.03
N ARG A 525 -7.29 -1.22 -29.70
CA ARG A 525 -7.74 -2.42 -28.99
C ARG A 525 -8.35 -3.43 -29.97
N HIS A 526 -8.08 -4.72 -29.82
CA HIS A 526 -8.71 -5.73 -30.68
C HIS A 526 -10.13 -6.08 -30.21
N GLY A 527 -11.02 -6.37 -31.15
CA GLY A 527 -12.36 -6.89 -30.85
C GLY A 527 -12.35 -8.38 -30.48
N PRO A 528 -12.90 -8.75 -29.31
CA PRO A 528 -13.09 -10.16 -28.97
C PRO A 528 -14.09 -10.83 -29.94
N PRO A 529 -13.94 -12.14 -30.24
CA PRO A 529 -14.98 -12.90 -30.95
C PRO A 529 -16.30 -12.93 -30.18
N HIS A 530 -17.43 -13.10 -30.88
CA HIS A 530 -18.76 -13.22 -30.25
C HIS A 530 -18.81 -14.37 -29.24
N GLN A 531 -19.65 -14.23 -28.21
CA GLN A 531 -19.88 -15.32 -27.25
C GLN A 531 -20.72 -16.41 -27.92
N GLU A 532 -20.39 -17.68 -27.70
CA GLU A 532 -21.07 -18.84 -28.29
C GLU A 532 -22.57 -18.92 -27.92
N SER A 533 -23.01 -18.15 -26.93
CA SER A 533 -24.41 -18.00 -26.49
C SER A 533 -25.22 -16.94 -27.25
N GLU A 534 -24.60 -16.18 -28.17
CA GLU A 534 -25.30 -15.29 -29.10
C GLU A 534 -25.14 -15.85 -30.51
N SER A 535 -26.01 -16.78 -30.88
CA SER A 535 -26.18 -17.14 -32.29
C SER A 535 -26.49 -15.87 -33.09
N PRO A 536 -25.84 -15.63 -34.25
CA PRO A 536 -26.26 -14.56 -35.13
C PRO A 536 -27.68 -14.91 -35.57
N SER A 537 -28.67 -14.19 -35.06
CA SER A 537 -30.00 -14.24 -35.64
C SER A 537 -29.85 -13.69 -37.06
N ILE A 538 -29.74 -14.59 -38.03
CA ILE A 538 -30.06 -14.31 -39.41
C ILE A 538 -31.55 -13.97 -39.38
N LEU A 539 -31.85 -12.70 -39.12
CA LEU A 539 -33.19 -12.17 -39.33
C LEU A 539 -33.37 -12.11 -40.83
N GLU A 540 -34.04 -13.13 -41.36
CA GLU A 540 -34.80 -13.01 -42.58
C GLU A 540 -35.59 -11.69 -42.53
N THR A 541 -35.46 -10.93 -43.61
CA THR A 541 -36.14 -9.67 -43.86
C THR A 541 -37.65 -9.80 -43.61
N THR A 542 -38.12 -9.33 -42.47
CA THR A 542 -39.50 -8.88 -42.31
C THR A 542 -39.50 -7.43 -41.82
N SER A 543 -39.99 -6.56 -42.69
CA SER A 543 -40.36 -5.18 -42.44
C SER A 543 -41.10 -5.02 -41.10
N HIS A 544 -40.54 -4.23 -40.17
CA HIS A 544 -41.18 -3.09 -39.48
C HIS A 544 -40.38 -2.68 -38.22
N SER A 545 -39.90 -1.43 -38.23
CA SER A 545 -39.62 -0.52 -37.10
C SER A 545 -39.28 -1.13 -35.72
N ASP A 546 -38.00 -1.40 -35.50
CA ASP A 546 -37.25 -1.05 -34.26
C ASP A 546 -35.77 -1.31 -34.54
N GLN A 547 -35.04 -0.27 -34.96
CA GLN A 547 -33.62 -0.35 -35.32
C GLN A 547 -32.75 -0.42 -34.05
N THR A 548 -32.65 -1.59 -33.44
CA THR A 548 -31.46 -1.89 -32.62
C THR A 548 -30.29 -2.13 -33.57
N VAL A 549 -29.51 -1.09 -33.86
CA VAL A 549 -28.27 -1.20 -34.64
C VAL A 549 -27.30 -2.11 -33.87
N SER A 550 -27.17 -3.37 -34.27
CA SER A 550 -26.13 -4.26 -33.75
C SER A 550 -24.79 -3.75 -34.26
N CYS A 551 -23.95 -3.22 -33.35
CA CYS A 551 -22.63 -2.75 -33.73
C CYS A 551 -21.76 -3.94 -34.16
N PRO A 552 -21.18 -3.92 -35.37
CA PRO A 552 -20.31 -4.99 -35.83
C PRO A 552 -19.07 -5.12 -34.93
N ARG A 553 -18.59 -6.35 -34.75
CA ARG A 553 -17.39 -6.66 -33.98
C ARG A 553 -16.21 -5.80 -34.45
N LEU A 554 -15.41 -5.31 -33.50
CA LEU A 554 -14.21 -4.53 -33.80
C LEU A 554 -13.15 -5.38 -34.50
N GLY A 555 -12.49 -4.79 -35.49
CA GLY A 555 -11.36 -5.44 -36.17
C GLY A 555 -10.12 -5.60 -35.28
N CYS A 556 -9.21 -6.48 -35.68
CA CYS A 556 -7.84 -6.50 -35.17
C CYS A 556 -6.92 -5.67 -36.09
N TYR A 557 -5.65 -5.58 -35.73
CA TYR A 557 -4.62 -4.90 -36.53
C TYR A 557 -4.57 -5.36 -38.01
N PHE A 558 -4.92 -6.62 -38.30
CA PHE A 558 -4.89 -7.22 -39.65
C PHE A 558 -6.23 -7.19 -40.38
N CYS A 559 -7.30 -6.57 -39.85
CA CYS A 559 -8.61 -6.56 -40.52
C CYS A 559 -8.72 -5.54 -41.64
N ASN A 560 -7.99 -4.42 -41.54
CA ASN A 560 -8.09 -3.31 -42.50
C ASN A 560 -7.08 -3.41 -43.64
N ASP A 561 -6.51 -4.61 -43.86
CA ASP A 561 -5.52 -4.86 -44.90
C ASP A 561 -5.89 -6.13 -45.66
N ILE A 562 -5.65 -6.12 -46.96
CA ILE A 562 -5.96 -7.20 -47.90
C ILE A 562 -4.76 -8.12 -48.17
N VAL A 563 -3.63 -7.94 -47.48
CA VAL A 563 -2.42 -8.77 -47.67
C VAL A 563 -2.00 -9.50 -46.38
N ALA A 564 -1.64 -10.78 -46.49
CA ALA A 564 -1.06 -11.53 -45.37
C ALA A 564 0.28 -10.93 -44.91
N PRO A 565 0.65 -11.08 -43.63
CA PRO A 565 2.01 -10.73 -43.19
C PRO A 565 3.04 -11.62 -43.91
N LEU A 566 3.89 -10.99 -44.72
CA LEU A 566 5.02 -11.60 -45.45
C LEU A 566 6.35 -11.12 -44.84
N ASP A 567 7.48 -11.71 -45.24
CA ASP A 567 8.81 -11.25 -44.83
C ASP A 567 9.05 -9.80 -45.29
N SER A 568 8.82 -8.85 -44.38
CA SER A 568 9.09 -7.43 -44.59
C SER A 568 10.47 -6.99 -44.06
N LEU A 569 11.21 -7.88 -43.37
CA LEU A 569 12.56 -7.58 -42.89
C LEU A 569 13.55 -7.42 -44.06
N SER A 570 13.26 -8.07 -45.19
CA SER A 570 14.00 -7.91 -46.45
C SER A 570 13.63 -6.67 -47.27
N ASN A 571 12.38 -6.14 -47.16
CA ASN A 571 11.90 -4.95 -47.88
C ASN A 571 11.12 -3.99 -46.94
N ARG A 572 11.81 -2.95 -46.44
CA ARG A 572 11.33 -2.10 -45.34
C ARG A 572 10.29 -1.05 -45.79
N SER A 573 9.07 -1.11 -45.24
CA SER A 573 8.06 -0.03 -45.30
C SER A 573 7.59 0.39 -43.89
N LEU A 574 6.64 1.33 -43.81
CA LEU A 574 6.14 2.19 -42.69
C LEU A 574 6.40 1.78 -41.21
N ASP A 575 6.47 0.49 -40.88
CA ASP A 575 6.73 -0.05 -39.53
C ASP A 575 8.22 -0.37 -39.24
N GLN A 576 9.11 -0.28 -40.22
CA GLN A 576 10.47 -0.87 -40.12
C GLN A 576 11.59 0.15 -39.84
N GLN A 577 11.60 0.65 -38.59
CA GLN A 577 12.77 0.93 -37.75
C GLN A 577 12.29 1.69 -36.50
N CYS A 578 12.00 1.01 -35.39
CA CYS A 578 11.76 1.70 -34.10
C CYS A 578 12.96 2.56 -33.63
N THR A 579 14.11 2.45 -34.31
CA THR A 579 15.30 3.30 -34.17
C THR A 579 15.23 4.63 -34.94
N VAL A 580 14.43 4.72 -36.01
CA VAL A 580 14.28 5.91 -36.87
C VAL A 580 12.87 6.45 -36.75
N THR A 581 12.41 6.64 -35.52
CA THR A 581 11.17 7.38 -35.21
C THR A 581 11.52 8.65 -34.46
N ARG A 582 10.68 9.68 -34.58
CA ARG A 582 10.79 10.88 -33.74
C ARG A 582 10.67 10.47 -32.27
N PRO A 583 11.65 10.80 -31.38
CA PRO A 583 11.69 10.28 -30.01
C PRO A 583 10.43 10.52 -29.16
N GLY A 584 9.67 11.58 -29.45
CA GLY A 584 8.43 11.91 -28.74
C GLY A 584 7.26 10.95 -29.01
N LEU A 585 7.28 10.17 -30.10
CA LEU A 585 6.16 9.29 -30.47
C LEU A 585 5.92 8.16 -29.47
N ALA A 586 6.99 7.51 -29.01
CA ALA A 586 6.86 6.34 -28.15
C ALA A 586 6.28 6.69 -26.76
N PRO A 587 6.72 7.76 -26.07
CA PRO A 587 6.06 8.18 -24.84
C PRO A 587 4.58 8.57 -25.03
N ILE A 588 4.24 9.28 -26.12
CA ILE A 588 2.86 9.71 -26.40
C ILE A 588 1.96 8.50 -26.63
N SER A 589 2.35 7.62 -27.55
CA SER A 589 1.59 6.40 -27.89
C SER A 589 1.51 5.43 -26.70
N ALA A 590 2.56 5.29 -25.89
CA ALA A 590 2.53 4.49 -24.67
C ALA A 590 1.54 5.06 -23.64
N GLY A 591 1.51 6.38 -23.46
CA GLY A 591 0.50 7.07 -22.64
C GLY A 591 -0.92 6.73 -23.08
N ILE A 592 -1.20 6.92 -24.37
CA ILE A 592 -2.50 6.63 -24.95
C ILE A 592 -2.87 5.14 -24.80
N ALA A 593 -1.93 4.22 -24.98
CA ALA A 593 -2.16 2.79 -24.85
C ALA A 593 -2.54 2.38 -23.41
N VAL A 594 -1.84 2.91 -22.41
CA VAL A 594 -2.13 2.63 -21.00
C VAL A 594 -3.45 3.28 -20.58
N GLU A 595 -3.73 4.51 -20.99
CA GLU A 595 -5.01 5.17 -20.68
C GLU A 595 -6.20 4.51 -21.37
N LEU A 596 -6.00 3.97 -22.58
CA LEU A 596 -7.00 3.16 -23.26
C LEU A 596 -7.28 1.87 -22.46
N MET A 597 -6.24 1.20 -21.96
CA MET A 597 -6.37 0.01 -21.12
C MET A 597 -7.18 0.31 -19.85
N THR A 598 -6.75 1.31 -19.08
CA THR A 598 -7.40 1.65 -17.80
C THR A 598 -8.85 2.04 -18.05
N SER A 599 -9.13 2.81 -19.10
CA SER A 599 -10.50 3.16 -19.50
C SER A 599 -11.38 1.92 -19.76
N ILE A 600 -10.86 0.91 -20.46
CA ILE A 600 -11.57 -0.35 -20.74
C ILE A 600 -11.83 -1.12 -19.46
N LEU A 601 -10.85 -1.23 -18.57
CA LEU A 601 -11.01 -1.96 -17.29
C LEU A 601 -12.05 -1.33 -16.37
N GLN A 602 -12.25 -0.02 -16.47
CA GLN A 602 -13.28 0.70 -15.72
C GLN A 602 -14.68 0.64 -16.36
N HIS A 603 -14.79 0.10 -17.57
CA HIS A 603 -16.06 0.00 -18.27
C HIS A 603 -16.83 -1.26 -17.86
N SER A 604 -18.14 -1.14 -17.66
CA SER A 604 -19.02 -2.25 -17.27
C SER A 604 -18.97 -3.45 -18.22
N LYS A 605 -18.95 -3.17 -19.54
CA LYS A 605 -18.77 -4.18 -20.61
C LYS A 605 -17.32 -4.64 -20.85
N GLY A 606 -16.33 -4.04 -20.19
CA GLY A 606 -14.90 -4.37 -20.37
C GLY A 606 -14.47 -4.38 -21.84
N ILE A 607 -13.90 -5.51 -22.29
CA ILE A 607 -13.43 -5.72 -23.67
C ILE A 607 -14.52 -5.58 -24.75
N TYR A 608 -15.79 -5.70 -24.36
CA TYR A 608 -16.96 -5.56 -25.24
C TYR A 608 -17.55 -4.14 -25.19
N ALA A 609 -16.82 -3.15 -24.68
CA ALA A 609 -17.25 -1.76 -24.72
C ALA A 609 -17.45 -1.27 -26.16
N ASP A 610 -18.58 -0.62 -26.42
CA ASP A 610 -18.93 -0.11 -27.74
C ASP A 610 -18.09 1.15 -28.06
N PRO A 611 -17.58 1.28 -29.30
CA PRO A 611 -16.76 2.42 -29.73
C PRO A 611 -17.58 3.67 -30.06
N VAL A 612 -18.91 3.55 -30.08
CA VAL A 612 -19.86 4.57 -30.52
C VAL A 612 -20.97 4.65 -29.47
N LEU A 613 -21.38 5.87 -29.12
CA LEU A 613 -22.55 6.06 -28.25
C LEU A 613 -23.84 5.98 -29.09
N PRO A 614 -24.93 5.39 -28.58
CA PRO A 614 -26.23 5.43 -29.24
C PRO A 614 -26.69 6.88 -29.49
N GLU A 615 -27.38 7.14 -30.60
CA GLU A 615 -27.85 8.49 -30.97
C GLU A 615 -28.74 9.14 -29.89
N ASN A 616 -29.45 8.34 -29.09
CA ASN A 616 -30.32 8.78 -27.99
C ASN A 616 -29.61 8.93 -26.63
N TYR A 617 -28.28 8.96 -26.59
CA TYR A 617 -27.54 9.09 -25.33
C TYR A 617 -27.78 10.48 -24.68
N PRO A 618 -28.28 10.55 -23.43
CA PRO A 618 -28.54 11.82 -22.76
C PRO A 618 -27.21 12.53 -22.48
N LYS A 619 -26.93 13.61 -23.22
CA LYS A 619 -25.81 14.51 -22.90
C LYS A 619 -26.11 15.14 -21.54
N LYS A 620 -25.34 14.83 -20.50
CA LYS A 620 -25.46 15.49 -19.20
C LYS A 620 -25.24 16.99 -19.38
N SER A 621 -26.31 17.77 -19.20
CA SER A 621 -26.23 19.22 -19.03
C SER A 621 -25.52 19.53 -17.71
N GLU A 622 -24.68 20.57 -17.69
CA GLU A 622 -23.74 20.98 -16.62
C GLU A 622 -24.38 21.40 -15.28
N THR A 623 -25.61 21.01 -14.95
CA THR A 623 -26.23 21.36 -13.68
C THR A 623 -26.18 20.20 -12.68
N LEU A 624 -25.31 20.34 -11.68
CA LEU A 624 -25.30 19.50 -10.48
C LEU A 624 -26.69 19.50 -9.83
N SER A 625 -27.28 18.33 -9.63
CA SER A 625 -27.71 17.85 -8.30
C SER A 625 -28.56 16.57 -8.40
N SER A 626 -28.22 15.62 -7.52
CA SER A 626 -29.10 14.59 -6.94
C SER A 626 -30.06 13.84 -7.87
N SER A 627 -29.82 12.55 -8.07
CA SER A 627 -30.49 11.45 -7.35
C SER A 627 -30.54 10.17 -8.19
N ASN A 628 -30.25 9.05 -7.51
CA ASN A 628 -30.55 7.65 -7.86
C ASN A 628 -31.12 7.37 -9.26
N ASP A 629 -30.26 7.10 -10.23
CA ASP A 629 -30.67 6.38 -11.42
C ASP A 629 -29.73 5.21 -11.71
N ASN A 630 -30.26 4.00 -11.56
CA ASN A 630 -29.66 2.72 -11.94
C ASN A 630 -29.63 2.55 -13.48
N SER A 631 -29.29 3.61 -14.23
CA SER A 631 -28.89 3.43 -15.62
C SER A 631 -27.47 2.85 -15.60
N GLN A 632 -27.33 1.60 -16.04
CA GLN A 632 -26.02 0.95 -16.19
C GLN A 632 -25.09 1.91 -16.92
N ALA A 633 -24.01 2.34 -16.27
CA ALA A 633 -23.07 3.28 -16.88
C ALA A 633 -22.54 2.67 -18.19
N VAL A 634 -22.95 3.27 -19.30
CA VAL A 634 -22.56 2.90 -20.68
C VAL A 634 -21.18 3.48 -21.03
N THR A 635 -20.54 4.18 -20.09
CA THR A 635 -19.23 4.81 -20.28
C THR A 635 -18.30 4.52 -19.11
N SER A 636 -16.99 4.66 -19.36
CA SER A 636 -15.96 4.51 -18.35
C SER A 636 -15.82 5.79 -17.52
N VAL A 637 -15.53 5.65 -16.23
CA VAL A 637 -15.24 6.80 -15.34
C VAL A 637 -14.10 7.69 -15.87
N LEU A 638 -13.17 7.10 -16.64
CA LEU A 638 -12.01 7.82 -17.19
C LEU A 638 -12.32 8.49 -18.54
N THR A 639 -13.36 8.03 -19.25
CA THR A 639 -13.78 8.64 -20.52
C THR A 639 -14.94 9.62 -20.36
N TYR A 640 -15.45 9.80 -19.13
CA TYR A 640 -16.61 10.65 -18.83
C TYR A 640 -17.81 10.26 -19.71
N ASP A 641 -18.40 11.20 -20.45
CA ASP A 641 -19.54 10.96 -21.34
C ASP A 641 -19.10 10.63 -22.79
N LYS A 642 -17.88 10.13 -23.00
CA LYS A 642 -17.35 9.74 -24.32
C LYS A 642 -17.19 8.22 -24.45
N PRO A 643 -17.38 7.66 -25.66
CA PRO A 643 -17.15 6.24 -25.90
C PRO A 643 -15.66 5.90 -25.86
N ILE A 644 -15.35 4.61 -25.67
CA ILE A 644 -13.98 4.12 -25.66
C ILE A 644 -13.54 3.83 -27.09
N PRO A 645 -12.55 4.56 -27.64
CA PRO A 645 -12.17 4.45 -29.05
C PRO A 645 -11.68 3.04 -29.41
N HIS A 646 -11.86 2.66 -30.67
CA HIS A 646 -11.28 1.44 -31.23
C HIS A 646 -9.81 1.70 -31.61
N GLN A 647 -9.56 2.63 -32.54
CA GLN A 647 -8.22 3.00 -32.99
C GLN A 647 -7.99 4.50 -32.80
N ILE A 648 -6.79 4.87 -32.36
CA ILE A 648 -6.30 6.24 -32.27
C ILE A 648 -5.06 6.33 -33.14
N ARG A 649 -5.10 7.19 -34.16
CA ARG A 649 -3.96 7.48 -35.05
C ARG A 649 -3.49 8.89 -34.81
N GLY A 650 -2.21 9.07 -34.52
CA GLY A 650 -1.64 10.40 -34.29
C GLY A 650 -0.53 10.73 -35.26
N PHE A 651 -0.42 12.01 -35.60
CA PHE A 651 0.57 12.55 -36.52
C PHE A 651 1.25 13.76 -35.87
N LEU A 652 2.58 13.71 -35.72
CA LEU A 652 3.37 14.80 -35.12
C LEU A 652 3.78 15.88 -36.10
N GLY A 653 3.50 15.72 -37.40
CA GLY A 653 3.65 16.80 -38.37
C GLY A 653 2.72 17.96 -38.00
N ASP A 654 1.43 17.64 -37.87
CA ASP A 654 0.37 18.63 -37.62
C ASP A 654 -0.20 18.58 -36.19
N PHE A 655 0.37 17.73 -35.32
CA PHE A 655 -0.08 17.49 -33.94
C PHE A 655 -1.55 17.06 -33.84
N GLN A 656 -2.03 16.27 -34.80
CA GLN A 656 -3.41 15.79 -34.86
C GLN A 656 -3.57 14.34 -34.38
N GLN A 657 -4.76 14.03 -33.88
CA GLN A 657 -5.18 12.67 -33.53
C GLN A 657 -6.56 12.38 -34.12
N HIS A 658 -6.69 11.23 -34.79
CA HIS A 658 -7.92 10.76 -35.39
C HIS A 658 -8.39 9.48 -34.70
N ILE A 659 -9.67 9.44 -34.34
CA ILE A 659 -10.33 8.23 -33.87
C ILE A 659 -10.91 7.52 -35.09
N VAL A 660 -10.52 6.26 -35.29
CA VAL A 660 -10.95 5.45 -36.43
C VAL A 660 -11.63 4.18 -35.94
N LEU A 661 -12.72 3.82 -36.60
CA LEU A 661 -13.42 2.56 -36.39
C LEU A 661 -13.12 1.61 -37.56
N GLY A 662 -12.44 0.51 -37.27
CA GLY A 662 -12.33 -0.64 -38.18
C GLY A 662 -13.28 -1.78 -37.76
N ASN A 663 -14.00 -2.34 -38.71
CA ASN A 663 -14.86 -3.51 -38.46
C ASN A 663 -14.03 -4.80 -38.61
N SER A 664 -14.50 -5.88 -37.98
CA SER A 664 -13.92 -7.20 -38.20
C SER A 664 -14.15 -7.65 -39.64
N TYR A 665 -13.11 -8.21 -40.24
CA TYR A 665 -13.16 -8.77 -41.58
C TYR A 665 -13.26 -10.30 -41.50
N ASP A 666 -14.25 -10.88 -42.19
CA ASP A 666 -14.55 -12.32 -42.22
C ASP A 666 -13.40 -13.13 -42.82
N LYS A 667 -12.65 -12.58 -43.78
CA LYS A 667 -11.45 -13.21 -44.36
C LYS A 667 -10.14 -12.74 -43.74
N CYS A 668 -10.17 -12.11 -42.56
CA CYS A 668 -8.97 -11.66 -41.86
C CYS A 668 -8.00 -12.82 -41.58
N THR A 669 -6.72 -12.63 -41.91
CA THR A 669 -5.65 -13.62 -41.74
C THR A 669 -5.24 -13.87 -40.29
N ALA A 670 -5.81 -13.13 -39.31
CA ALA A 670 -5.48 -13.27 -37.89
C ALA A 670 -6.68 -13.55 -36.98
N CYS A 671 -7.85 -12.93 -37.21
CA CYS A 671 -8.97 -13.00 -36.27
C CYS A 671 -10.31 -13.48 -36.87
N SER A 672 -10.28 -13.99 -38.11
CA SER A 672 -11.43 -14.70 -38.69
C SER A 672 -11.70 -16.01 -37.95
N ASP A 673 -12.95 -16.49 -38.03
CA ASP A 673 -13.32 -17.76 -37.41
C ASP A 673 -12.55 -18.94 -38.01
N THR A 674 -12.21 -18.88 -39.30
CA THR A 674 -11.37 -19.88 -39.97
C THR A 674 -9.99 -19.98 -39.32
N ILE A 675 -9.34 -18.85 -39.05
CA ILE A 675 -8.01 -18.83 -38.41
C ILE A 675 -8.09 -19.27 -36.94
N ILE A 676 -9.12 -18.82 -36.22
CA ILE A 676 -9.35 -19.22 -34.82
C ILE A 676 -9.53 -20.75 -34.73
N ASN A 677 -10.35 -21.33 -35.61
CA ASN A 677 -10.59 -22.77 -35.65
C ASN A 677 -9.34 -23.56 -36.10
N ALA A 678 -8.56 -23.03 -37.04
CA ALA A 678 -7.30 -23.64 -37.47
C ALA A 678 -6.27 -23.66 -36.32
N TYR A 679 -6.16 -22.56 -35.55
CA TYR A 679 -5.25 -22.49 -34.39
C TYR A 679 -5.69 -23.39 -33.24
N LYS A 680 -7.00 -23.49 -32.96
CA LYS A 680 -7.53 -24.44 -31.95
C LYS A 680 -7.14 -25.88 -32.27
N ASN A 681 -7.10 -26.25 -33.54
CA ASN A 681 -6.72 -27.58 -34.03
C ASN A 681 -5.25 -27.69 -34.45
N ARG A 682 -4.39 -26.73 -34.04
CA ARG A 682 -3.00 -26.56 -34.54
C ARG A 682 -2.12 -27.81 -34.49
N LYS A 683 -2.33 -28.69 -33.50
CA LYS A 683 -1.52 -29.91 -33.31
C LYS A 683 -1.89 -31.01 -34.32
N ILE A 684 -3.11 -30.98 -34.85
CA ILE A 684 -3.61 -31.99 -35.80
C ILE A 684 -3.30 -31.57 -37.24
N ASN A 685 -3.48 -30.29 -37.54
CA ASN A 685 -3.33 -29.73 -38.88
C ASN A 685 -1.97 -29.06 -39.13
N ASN A 686 -0.99 -29.17 -38.22
CA ASN A 686 0.31 -28.49 -38.28
C ASN A 686 0.23 -27.00 -38.66
N PHE A 687 -0.85 -26.31 -38.26
CA PHE A 687 -1.20 -24.96 -38.72
C PHE A 687 -0.05 -23.96 -38.61
N LEU A 688 0.67 -23.97 -37.49
CA LEU A 688 1.76 -23.02 -37.24
C LEU A 688 2.92 -23.18 -38.23
N LEU A 689 3.37 -24.41 -38.48
CA LEU A 689 4.45 -24.66 -39.45
C LEU A 689 4.00 -24.33 -40.87
N CYS A 690 2.74 -24.64 -41.23
CA CYS A 690 2.18 -24.24 -42.51
C CYS A 690 2.14 -22.71 -42.68
N ALA A 691 1.77 -21.97 -41.63
CA ALA A 691 1.74 -20.51 -41.64
C ALA A 691 3.15 -19.88 -41.72
N PHE A 692 4.14 -20.44 -41.01
CA PHE A 692 5.51 -19.92 -41.03
C PHE A 692 6.23 -20.23 -42.35
N ASN A 693 6.12 -21.48 -42.82
CA ASN A 693 6.83 -21.95 -44.02
C ASN A 693 6.06 -21.72 -45.32
N ASN A 694 4.85 -21.19 -45.26
CA ASN A 694 3.97 -21.00 -46.40
C ASN A 694 3.68 -22.31 -47.17
N ILE A 695 3.41 -23.41 -46.45
CA ILE A 695 3.21 -24.74 -47.03
C ILE A 695 1.71 -25.07 -47.07
N LYS A 696 1.17 -25.30 -48.27
CA LYS A 696 -0.18 -25.85 -48.47
C LYS A 696 -0.17 -27.34 -48.16
N GLN A 697 -1.03 -27.81 -47.26
CA GLN A 697 -1.25 -29.25 -47.11
C GLN A 697 -2.10 -29.75 -48.27
N SER A 698 -1.59 -30.73 -49.01
CA SER A 698 -2.43 -31.53 -49.91
C SER A 698 -3.50 -32.22 -49.07
N ALA A 699 -4.76 -32.12 -49.51
CA ALA A 699 -5.88 -32.86 -48.93
C ALA A 699 -5.53 -34.35 -48.73
N PRO A 700 -6.10 -35.04 -47.71
CA PRO A 700 -5.92 -36.48 -47.56
C PRO A 700 -6.28 -37.17 -48.88
N GLU A 701 -5.40 -38.06 -49.36
CA GLU A 701 -5.49 -38.74 -50.65
C GLU A 701 -6.87 -39.39 -50.85
N GLY A 702 -7.71 -38.74 -51.66
CA GLY A 702 -9.03 -39.22 -52.02
C GLY A 702 -9.91 -38.07 -52.51
N GLU A 703 -10.03 -37.96 -53.83
CA GLU A 703 -10.97 -37.10 -54.57
C GLU A 703 -10.55 -35.63 -54.77
N ILE A 704 -9.94 -35.36 -55.94
CA ILE A 704 -10.52 -34.64 -57.09
C ILE A 704 -9.38 -34.51 -58.12
N LYS A 705 -9.61 -34.95 -59.38
CA LYS A 705 -8.71 -34.64 -60.50
C LYS A 705 -8.95 -33.17 -60.88
N VAL A 706 -8.06 -32.28 -60.44
CA VAL A 706 -8.02 -30.87 -60.85
C VAL A 706 -7.10 -30.74 -62.06
N ASP A 707 -7.49 -29.91 -63.02
CA ASP A 707 -6.83 -29.72 -64.31
C ASP A 707 -5.45 -29.07 -64.16
N SER A 708 -4.52 -29.43 -65.05
CA SER A 708 -3.08 -29.18 -64.91
C SER A 708 -2.70 -27.70 -64.97
N GLN A 709 -3.61 -26.83 -65.44
CA GLN A 709 -3.42 -25.37 -65.50
C GLN A 709 -3.85 -24.64 -64.21
N GLU A 710 -4.75 -25.20 -63.40
CA GLU A 710 -5.14 -24.56 -62.12
C GLU A 710 -4.04 -24.68 -61.04
N LEU A 711 -3.15 -25.67 -61.18
CA LEU A 711 -2.03 -25.92 -60.26
C LEU A 711 -0.87 -24.91 -60.38
N GLU A 712 -0.68 -24.27 -61.54
CA GLU A 712 0.40 -23.27 -61.72
C GLU A 712 0.02 -21.89 -61.17
N ASP A 713 -1.26 -21.49 -61.28
CA ASP A 713 -1.76 -20.23 -60.68
C ASP A 713 -2.01 -20.32 -59.17
N GLU A 714 -2.28 -21.53 -58.66
CA GLU A 714 -2.35 -21.77 -57.22
C GLU A 714 -0.99 -21.62 -56.52
N ALA A 715 0.14 -21.66 -57.23
CA ALA A 715 1.47 -21.61 -56.62
C ALA A 715 1.86 -20.24 -56.03
N ASN A 716 1.14 -19.16 -56.36
CA ASN A 716 1.55 -17.79 -56.01
C ASN A 716 0.95 -17.21 -54.71
N PHE A 717 -0.08 -17.84 -54.11
CA PHE A 717 -0.78 -17.26 -52.96
C PHE A 717 -0.32 -17.81 -51.61
N ASN A 718 -0.25 -16.93 -50.60
CA ASN A 718 0.15 -17.27 -49.24
C ASN A 718 -0.85 -18.23 -48.58
N TYR A 719 -0.38 -19.19 -47.77
CA TYR A 719 -1.18 -20.19 -47.06
C TYR A 719 -2.31 -19.57 -46.23
N LEU A 720 -2.06 -18.45 -45.56
CA LEU A 720 -3.07 -17.75 -44.76
C LEU A 720 -4.15 -17.12 -45.64
N GLU A 721 -3.79 -16.57 -46.80
CA GLU A 721 -4.73 -15.99 -47.77
C GLU A 721 -5.55 -17.07 -48.47
N TRP A 722 -4.94 -18.22 -48.73
CA TRP A 722 -5.63 -19.40 -49.22
C TRP A 722 -6.64 -19.90 -48.19
N LEU A 723 -6.21 -20.07 -46.94
CA LEU A 723 -7.04 -20.58 -45.86
C LEU A 723 -8.25 -19.68 -45.57
N THR A 724 -8.10 -18.36 -45.64
CA THR A 724 -9.22 -17.42 -45.41
C THR A 724 -10.06 -17.14 -46.66
N GLY A 725 -9.69 -17.67 -47.83
CA GLY A 725 -10.36 -17.37 -49.10
C GLY A 725 -10.10 -15.94 -49.61
N LEU A 726 -9.06 -15.28 -49.12
CA LEU A 726 -8.59 -13.98 -49.60
C LEU A 726 -7.91 -14.11 -50.98
N SER A 727 -7.21 -15.23 -51.21
CA SER A 727 -6.65 -15.59 -52.52
C SER A 727 -7.69 -15.62 -53.63
N GLU A 728 -8.90 -16.15 -53.36
CA GLU A 728 -10.00 -16.16 -54.33
C GLU A 728 -10.50 -14.74 -54.64
N LEU A 729 -10.44 -13.82 -53.66
CA LEU A 729 -10.81 -12.43 -53.87
C LEU A 729 -9.77 -11.72 -54.75
N HIS A 730 -8.48 -11.93 -54.51
CA HIS A 730 -7.41 -11.43 -55.38
C HIS A 730 -7.59 -11.96 -56.81
N ARG A 731 -7.81 -13.26 -56.97
CA ARG A 731 -8.07 -13.88 -58.29
C ARG A 731 -9.27 -13.25 -58.99
N LYS A 732 -10.37 -12.98 -58.28
CA LYS A 732 -11.55 -12.32 -58.87
C LYS A 732 -11.25 -10.90 -59.33
N THR A 733 -10.42 -10.16 -58.60
CA THR A 733 -9.98 -8.82 -59.00
C THR A 733 -9.05 -8.87 -60.21
N ASP A 734 -8.11 -9.82 -60.26
CA ASP A 734 -7.20 -9.98 -61.38
C ASP A 734 -7.92 -10.45 -62.67
N MET A 735 -9.08 -11.10 -62.52
CA MET A 735 -9.96 -11.50 -63.63
C MET A 735 -10.89 -10.38 -64.12
N LEU A 736 -10.94 -9.21 -63.46
CA LEU A 736 -11.63 -8.03 -63.99
C LEU A 736 -10.73 -7.36 -65.01
N ASP A 737 -11.05 -7.50 -66.31
CA ASP A 737 -10.30 -6.88 -67.39
C ASP A 737 -10.32 -5.34 -67.28
N VAL A 738 -9.19 -4.71 -67.64
CA VAL A 738 -8.97 -3.25 -67.61
C VAL A 738 -10.02 -2.47 -68.44
N ASP A 739 -10.68 -3.13 -69.38
CA ASP A 739 -11.73 -2.55 -70.23
C ASP A 739 -13.01 -2.19 -69.45
N ASP A 740 -13.29 -2.83 -68.30
CA ASP A 740 -14.44 -2.46 -67.44
C ASP A 740 -14.23 -1.12 -66.70
N PHE A 741 -12.99 -0.62 -66.63
CA PHE A 741 -12.68 0.69 -66.02
C PHE A 741 -12.79 1.87 -66.99
N LEU A 742 -12.88 1.63 -68.30
CA LEU A 742 -12.88 2.68 -69.35
C LEU A 742 -14.25 3.02 -69.93
N VAL A 743 -15.36 2.51 -69.37
CA VAL A 743 -16.71 2.83 -69.85
C VAL A 743 -17.42 3.80 -68.90
N SER A 744 -17.11 5.10 -69.04
CA SER A 744 -18.09 6.23 -69.02
C SER A 744 -17.36 7.58 -68.95
N SER A 745 -16.86 8.08 -70.09
CA SER A 745 -16.48 9.49 -70.22
C SER A 745 -16.90 10.08 -71.56
N ASP A 746 -18.11 9.77 -72.01
CA ASP A 746 -18.74 10.41 -73.17
C ASP A 746 -20.25 10.62 -72.93
N SER A 747 -20.57 11.57 -72.04
CA SER A 747 -21.76 12.42 -72.14
C SER A 747 -21.75 13.44 -71.00
N ASP A 748 -21.27 14.64 -71.28
CA ASP A 748 -21.86 15.92 -70.82
C ASP A 748 -20.88 17.07 -71.13
N SER A 749 -20.78 17.39 -72.41
CA SER A 749 -20.13 18.60 -72.92
C SER A 749 -21.18 19.63 -73.32
N SER A 750 -21.95 20.12 -72.35
CA SER A 750 -22.74 21.34 -72.53
C SER A 750 -23.08 22.00 -71.20
N GLU A 751 -22.13 22.75 -70.62
CA GLU A 751 -22.40 23.98 -69.84
C GLU A 751 -21.09 24.59 -69.33
N ILE A 752 -20.38 25.31 -70.21
CA ILE A 752 -19.49 26.39 -69.77
C ILE A 752 -19.74 27.60 -70.67
N LYS A 753 -20.51 28.55 -70.15
CA LYS A 753 -20.51 29.94 -70.61
C LYS A 753 -20.32 30.86 -69.40
N ASP A 754 -19.23 31.61 -69.49
CA ASP A 754 -19.02 33.00 -69.08
C ASP A 754 -19.38 33.43 -67.65
N ILE A 755 -18.34 33.83 -66.92
CA ILE A 755 -18.08 35.14 -66.25
C ILE A 755 -16.76 34.90 -65.49
N GLY A 756 -15.68 35.67 -65.57
CA GLY A 756 -15.37 37.00 -66.06
C GLY A 756 -14.07 37.37 -65.34
N ALA A 757 -13.07 37.85 -66.09
CA ALA A 757 -11.74 38.17 -65.59
C ALA A 757 -11.76 39.31 -64.57
N GLU A 758 -10.94 39.21 -63.52
CA GLU A 758 -10.19 40.36 -63.01
C GLU A 758 -8.89 39.90 -62.34
N SER A 759 -7.83 40.55 -62.78
CA SER A 759 -6.42 40.35 -62.46
C SER A 759 -6.02 41.06 -61.18
N ASP A 760 -5.25 40.40 -60.34
CA ASP A 760 -4.12 40.94 -59.55
C ASP A 760 -3.48 39.72 -58.85
N GLY A 761 -2.24 39.32 -59.09
CA GLY A 761 -1.05 40.14 -59.15
C GLY A 761 -0.38 40.17 -57.77
N LYS A 762 0.20 39.03 -57.33
CA LYS A 762 1.40 38.99 -56.49
C LYS A 762 1.93 37.58 -56.29
N ASP A 763 3.18 37.43 -56.71
CA ASP A 763 4.13 36.43 -56.28
C ASP A 763 4.11 36.24 -54.76
N ASP A 764 4.13 35.00 -54.31
CA ASP A 764 5.13 34.57 -53.34
C ASP A 764 5.27 33.04 -53.38
N ALA A 765 6.45 32.63 -53.81
CA ALA A 765 6.95 31.28 -53.71
C ALA A 765 7.13 30.92 -52.24
N PHE A 766 6.52 29.82 -51.78
CA PHE A 766 7.09 29.03 -50.71
C PHE A 766 6.81 27.54 -50.94
N ASN A 767 7.90 26.81 -51.14
CA ASN A 767 7.99 25.37 -50.94
C ASN A 767 7.34 24.98 -49.61
N PHE A 768 6.46 23.99 -49.64
CA PHE A 768 6.52 22.81 -48.77
C PHE A 768 5.75 21.65 -49.41
#